data_AF-A0A7Y5DBQ6-F1
#
_entry.id   AF-A0A7Y5DBQ6-F1
#
_cell.length_a   1.000
_cell.length_b   1.000
_cell.length_c   1.000
_cell.angle_alpha   90.00
_cell.angle_beta   90.00
_cell.angle_gamma   90.00
#
_symmetry.space_group_name_H-M   'P 1'
#
loop_
_entity.id
_entity.type
_entity.pdbx_description
1 polymer ?
#
loop_
_entity_poly.entity_id
_entity_poly.type
_entity_poly.pdbx_seq_one_letter_code
_entity_poly.pdbx_strand_id
1 'polypeptide(L)'
;MTENITISKAAPAFASMNFAVLRDIGIKHLEKMGSKVWTDYNLHDPGITILEVLCYAITDLGYRTSFSIEDILASANGNASQKQFFDALEILTCNPVTVNDFRKTLIDLNGIKNAWLVETTHQEMALVADKDANKNWFTRFKKISDTAKEIKLNGLYDVYIDLEDDVDQKDLDRVNDITQSAWQKLWKHRNLCEDFVTVNVIEEMEFGIEAQVELCPDADVNKVAGDIYYFIQEFLTPTIPFYSFKEMYEVKGKLCDEIFEGPVLCNGFIDDAELDKAQLRKEIYVSDLWQVIMDVCGVAGIKKLTIKKCNGDDVVVEETPNKKWCLKVDPYHKPKLLLACSKIFFQKEFDCIYPDDRKVRERILLQQQLHQPLKKSQATPLLDAGTDRNLEEYFTVQNEFPFTYKIAEGQIIENDGILRKAQAEQLKGYLTLFDELLANYLLQLSRVKDLLSISQPEEHSYFYQTLYKVPGIKELIKAFPENGTADDWQTFIANDNNDYVNRLKEIIETVTRQKQRKNIFLDHLLARFGESFSGYVTKVYEERCSCTDSAEGKQIPDKLLKDKAAFLKNIPELSSERGKGFNYKALDCGRPDVWDTNNVEGVKKRVCAYLGFPDHQRKTLTCPPKFEIKPYRVITEGKVQAYRLLLEDENGNALLDGLKDYKQQQNAIKDAKDLREQVVRGKITISSPDTNGYVRVYVKDREDNNALQSEMIKKKDADALKLQIETLAFPDCCAIEGFHVVEHVLLRPKDDDFAPLFDPVMVQDTLAQKIGITPTNLLIEDGYSFWITVAVPNWLPQFKNNANGQYQFEQLVRRETPAHIVVRFCWMSPKEMYQFETAYLKWLYENALEKPNERELTEHVNNLVTIMKQCNFSIREIGDPCLHTGTPVKEIGMDDVKYK
;
A
#
# COMPACT_ATOMS: atom_id res chain seq x y z
N MET A 1 13.67 0.68 54.82
CA MET A 1 14.51 -0.49 55.14
C MET A 1 15.43 -0.68 53.95
N THR A 2 16.74 -0.54 54.15
CA THR A 2 17.74 -0.85 53.12
C THR A 2 17.79 -2.36 52.96
N GLU A 3 17.30 -2.88 51.83
CA GLU A 3 17.46 -4.28 51.49
C GLU A 3 18.96 -4.59 51.44
N ASN A 4 19.38 -5.59 52.22
CA ASN A 4 20.75 -6.09 52.15
C ASN A 4 20.93 -6.74 50.78
N ILE A 5 21.78 -6.13 49.95
CA ILE A 5 22.18 -6.71 48.66
C ILE A 5 22.97 -7.99 48.96
N THR A 6 22.33 -9.15 48.75
CA THR A 6 22.97 -10.47 48.88
C THR A 6 23.33 -11.01 47.51
N ILE A 7 24.59 -11.40 47.32
CA ILE A 7 25.04 -12.10 46.10
C ILE A 7 24.48 -13.52 46.14
N SER A 8 23.74 -13.90 45.10
CA SER A 8 23.18 -15.25 44.97
C SER A 8 24.29 -16.30 44.88
N LYS A 9 24.12 -17.43 45.57
CA LYS A 9 25.00 -18.61 45.45
C LYS A 9 24.59 -19.54 44.31
N ALA A 10 23.48 -19.24 43.62
CA ALA A 10 23.06 -20.03 42.48
C ALA A 10 24.09 -19.91 41.35
N ALA A 11 24.32 -21.01 40.63
CA ALA A 11 25.17 -20.97 39.44
C ALA A 11 24.54 -20.01 38.41
N PRO A 12 25.36 -19.23 37.67
CA PRO A 12 24.85 -18.39 36.58
C PRO A 12 24.10 -19.23 35.55
N ALA A 13 23.05 -18.66 34.97
CA ALA A 13 22.20 -19.37 34.00
C ALA A 13 22.95 -19.78 32.72
N PHE A 14 23.97 -19.00 32.33
CA PHE A 14 24.75 -19.24 31.12
C PHE A 14 26.21 -19.53 31.44
N ALA A 15 26.81 -20.46 30.69
CA ALA A 15 28.23 -20.80 30.82
C ALA A 15 29.15 -19.59 30.58
N SER A 16 28.74 -18.65 29.72
CA SER A 16 29.45 -17.39 29.48
C SER A 16 29.55 -16.49 30.71
N MET A 17 28.71 -16.67 31.73
CA MET A 17 28.76 -15.92 32.99
C MET A 17 29.51 -16.68 34.09
N ASN A 18 29.96 -17.91 33.82
CA ASN A 18 30.65 -18.75 34.79
C ASN A 18 32.16 -18.76 34.52
N PHE A 19 32.88 -17.95 35.29
CA PHE A 19 34.34 -17.84 35.22
C PHE A 19 35.07 -19.19 35.26
N ALA A 20 34.70 -20.07 36.19
CA ALA A 20 35.40 -21.35 36.37
C ALA A 20 35.23 -22.25 35.14
N VAL A 21 34.04 -22.24 34.53
CA VAL A 21 33.76 -22.98 33.29
C VAL A 21 34.54 -22.38 32.12
N LEU A 22 34.56 -21.06 31.97
CA LEU A 22 35.33 -20.39 30.91
C LEU A 22 36.84 -20.68 31.02
N ARG A 23 37.37 -20.67 32.25
CA ARG A 23 38.77 -20.99 32.53
C ARG A 23 39.12 -22.42 32.16
N ASP A 24 38.27 -23.38 32.52
CA ASP A 24 38.44 -24.80 32.15
C ASP A 24 38.42 -24.99 30.62
N ILE A 25 37.50 -24.32 29.93
CA ILE A 25 37.45 -24.29 28.45
C ILE A 25 38.74 -23.70 27.87
N GLY A 26 39.19 -22.57 28.41
CA GLY A 26 40.41 -21.90 27.97
C GLY A 26 41.66 -22.77 28.11
N ILE A 27 41.84 -23.42 29.27
CA ILE A 27 42.96 -24.34 29.50
C ILE A 27 42.92 -25.51 28.51
N LYS A 28 41.75 -26.11 28.28
CA LYS A 28 41.59 -27.19 27.29
C LYS A 28 41.98 -26.75 25.88
N HIS A 29 41.70 -25.50 25.49
CA HIS A 29 42.15 -24.95 24.22
C HIS A 29 43.68 -24.82 24.17
N LEU A 30 44.30 -24.32 25.24
CA LEU A 30 45.77 -24.20 25.33
C LEU A 30 46.46 -25.57 25.28
N GLU A 31 45.96 -26.57 26.01
CA GLU A 31 46.44 -27.95 25.99
C GLU A 31 46.40 -28.54 24.57
N LYS A 32 45.29 -28.32 23.86
CA LYS A 32 45.11 -28.84 22.51
C LYS A 32 46.04 -28.19 21.48
N MET A 33 46.27 -26.88 21.61
CA MET A 33 47.07 -26.11 20.63
C MET A 33 48.58 -26.15 20.93
N GLY A 34 48.97 -26.19 22.21
CA GLY A 34 50.31 -25.80 22.64
C GLY A 34 51.02 -26.77 23.59
N SER A 35 50.43 -27.92 23.95
CA SER A 35 50.98 -28.86 24.95
C SER A 35 52.41 -29.40 24.66
N LYS A 36 52.91 -29.24 23.43
CA LYS A 36 54.30 -29.57 23.09
C LYS A 36 55.32 -28.50 23.49
N VAL A 37 54.88 -27.24 23.64
CA VAL A 37 55.75 -26.07 23.88
C VAL A 37 55.49 -25.47 25.26
N TRP A 38 54.22 -25.35 25.66
CA TRP A 38 53.81 -24.80 26.95
C TRP A 38 53.08 -25.88 27.74
N THR A 39 53.69 -26.31 28.85
CA THR A 39 53.25 -27.47 29.67
C THR A 39 52.83 -27.08 31.10
N ASP A 40 53.08 -25.84 31.51
CA ASP A 40 52.77 -25.33 32.84
C ASP A 40 51.50 -24.47 32.79
N TYR A 41 50.40 -24.99 33.35
CA TYR A 41 49.10 -24.31 33.40
C TYR A 41 48.72 -23.88 34.83
N ASN A 42 49.72 -23.68 35.70
CA ASN A 42 49.51 -23.27 37.08
C ASN A 42 49.31 -21.75 37.22
N LEU A 43 48.78 -21.33 38.37
CA LEU A 43 48.46 -19.93 38.70
C LEU A 43 49.63 -18.94 38.68
N HIS A 44 50.87 -19.43 38.72
CA HIS A 44 52.05 -18.57 38.71
C HIS A 44 52.52 -18.22 37.29
N ASP A 45 52.00 -18.91 36.27
CA ASP A 45 52.34 -18.64 34.88
C ASP A 45 51.61 -17.37 34.39
N PRO A 46 52.34 -16.37 33.84
CA PRO A 46 51.74 -15.13 33.34
C PRO A 46 50.70 -15.32 32.24
N GLY A 47 50.83 -16.36 31.40
CA GLY A 47 49.87 -16.69 30.36
C GLY A 47 48.54 -17.19 30.94
N ILE A 48 48.58 -17.90 32.06
CA ILE A 48 47.37 -18.30 32.79
C ILE A 48 46.71 -17.09 33.44
N THR A 49 47.48 -16.15 33.99
CA THR A 49 46.95 -14.87 34.49
C THR A 49 46.22 -14.10 33.38
N ILE A 50 46.80 -14.02 32.18
CA ILE A 50 46.15 -13.38 31.02
C ILE A 50 44.85 -14.10 30.68
N LEU A 51 44.87 -15.43 30.63
CA LEU A 51 43.66 -16.22 30.37
C LEU A 51 42.57 -15.94 31.40
N GLU A 52 42.89 -15.90 32.69
CA GLU A 52 41.94 -15.62 33.76
C GLU A 52 41.31 -14.23 33.60
N VAL A 53 42.10 -13.20 33.34
CA VAL A 53 41.58 -11.85 33.09
C VAL A 53 40.64 -11.83 31.87
N LEU A 54 41.00 -12.52 30.78
CA LEU A 54 40.12 -12.61 29.60
C LEU A 54 38.83 -13.39 29.90
N CYS A 55 38.91 -14.46 30.70
CA CYS A 55 37.71 -15.18 31.16
C CYS A 55 36.80 -14.26 31.98
N TYR A 56 37.36 -13.41 32.84
CA TYR A 56 36.59 -12.43 33.60
C TYR A 56 35.91 -11.41 32.67
N ALA A 57 36.61 -10.84 31.70
CA ALA A 57 36.01 -9.93 30.72
C ALA A 57 34.87 -10.57 29.90
N ILE A 58 35.01 -11.84 29.53
CA ILE A 58 33.93 -12.59 28.84
C ILE A 58 32.71 -12.75 29.76
N THR A 59 32.87 -12.82 31.08
CA THR A 59 31.71 -12.85 32.00
C THR A 59 30.88 -11.57 31.97
N ASP A 60 31.50 -10.39 31.78
CA ASP A 60 30.77 -9.14 31.58
C ASP A 60 30.01 -9.15 30.24
N LEU A 61 30.65 -9.60 29.17
CA LEU A 61 29.97 -9.76 27.87
C LEU A 61 28.76 -10.71 28.00
N GLY A 62 28.94 -11.87 28.66
CA GLY A 62 27.87 -12.82 28.93
C GLY A 62 26.73 -12.19 29.74
N TYR A 63 27.06 -11.41 30.77
CA TYR A 63 26.09 -10.68 31.58
C TYR A 63 25.28 -9.67 30.75
N ARG A 64 25.93 -8.83 29.95
CA ARG A 64 25.24 -7.82 29.12
C ARG A 64 24.38 -8.43 28.02
N THR A 65 24.80 -9.55 27.44
CA THR A 65 23.96 -10.29 26.46
C THR A 65 22.73 -10.95 27.10
N SER A 66 22.69 -11.07 28.43
CA SER A 66 21.56 -11.67 29.17
C SER A 66 20.48 -10.67 29.59
N PHE A 67 20.66 -9.38 29.30
CA PHE A 67 19.62 -8.38 29.52
C PHE A 67 18.37 -8.69 28.70
N SER A 68 17.24 -8.14 29.14
CA SER A 68 15.99 -8.31 28.41
C SER A 68 16.08 -7.65 27.04
N ILE A 69 15.31 -8.15 26.07
CA ILE A 69 15.39 -7.63 24.70
C ILE A 69 14.95 -6.18 24.63
N GLU A 70 14.03 -5.76 25.50
CA GLU A 70 13.56 -4.38 25.66
C GLU A 70 14.73 -3.46 26.02
N ASP A 71 15.56 -3.87 26.99
CA ASP A 71 16.75 -3.12 27.41
C ASP A 71 17.84 -3.10 26.33
N ILE A 72 18.05 -4.21 25.61
CA ILE A 72 19.04 -4.28 24.51
C ILE A 72 18.64 -3.36 23.35
N LEU A 73 17.34 -3.24 23.07
CA LEU A 73 16.81 -2.40 22.00
C LEU A 73 16.57 -0.94 22.44
N ALA A 74 16.73 -0.62 23.73
CA ALA A 74 16.49 0.72 24.26
C ALA A 74 17.52 1.75 23.75
N SER A 75 17.09 3.02 23.72
CA SER A 75 17.93 4.16 23.33
C SER A 75 17.69 5.34 24.27
N ALA A 76 18.74 5.86 24.90
CA ALA A 76 18.70 7.06 25.75
C ALA A 76 18.30 8.32 24.96
N ASN A 77 18.62 8.35 23.66
CA ASN A 77 18.14 9.38 22.76
C ASN A 77 16.89 8.84 22.07
N GLY A 78 15.72 9.23 22.56
CA GLY A 78 14.44 9.07 21.87
C GLY A 78 14.40 9.87 20.58
N ASN A 79 15.31 9.59 19.65
CA ASN A 79 15.26 10.10 18.29
C ASN A 79 13.99 9.53 17.67
N ALA A 80 12.94 10.34 17.66
CA ALA A 80 11.65 10.03 17.03
C ALA A 80 11.79 9.59 15.55
N SER A 81 12.95 9.81 14.93
CA SER A 81 13.30 9.42 13.56
C SER A 81 13.68 7.93 13.40
N GLN A 82 14.04 7.22 14.48
CA GLN A 82 14.44 5.81 14.42
C GLN A 82 13.32 4.92 14.96
N LYS A 83 12.55 4.33 14.04
CA LYS A 83 11.47 3.42 14.37
C LYS A 83 11.99 1.99 14.39
N GLN A 84 11.83 1.32 15.54
CA GLN A 84 12.29 -0.06 15.69
C GLN A 84 11.34 -1.04 14.97
N PHE A 85 10.05 -1.00 15.32
CA PHE A 85 9.00 -1.87 14.81
C PHE A 85 7.77 -1.05 14.39
N PHE A 86 6.91 -1.62 13.54
CA PHE A 86 5.58 -1.05 13.26
C PHE A 86 4.64 -1.35 14.42
N ASP A 87 3.72 -0.42 14.69
CA ASP A 87 2.66 -0.64 15.66
C ASP A 87 1.53 -1.47 15.03
N ALA A 88 0.74 -2.15 15.85
CA ALA A 88 -0.35 -3.02 15.38
C ALA A 88 -1.35 -2.28 14.47
N LEU A 89 -1.70 -1.04 14.84
CA LEU A 89 -2.61 -0.18 14.07
C LEU A 89 -2.06 0.18 12.68
N GLU A 90 -0.75 0.15 12.47
CA GLU A 90 -0.14 0.51 11.19
C GLU A 90 -0.03 -0.67 10.24
N ILE A 91 0.13 -1.88 10.78
CA ILE A 91 0.55 -3.05 10.01
C ILE A 91 -0.52 -4.12 9.85
N LEU A 92 -1.46 -4.21 10.80
CA LEU A 92 -2.54 -5.21 10.77
C LEU A 92 -3.79 -4.71 10.05
N THR A 93 -4.01 -3.40 10.01
CA THR A 93 -5.19 -2.82 9.36
C THR A 93 -5.06 -2.80 7.84
N CYS A 94 -6.17 -2.92 7.13
CA CYS A 94 -6.23 -2.88 5.67
C CYS A 94 -7.18 -1.78 5.18
N ASN A 95 -7.09 -1.42 3.89
CA ASN A 95 -8.13 -0.63 3.25
C ASN A 95 -9.47 -1.41 3.31
N PRO A 96 -10.64 -0.75 3.42
CA PRO A 96 -11.92 -1.46 3.39
C PRO A 96 -12.03 -2.38 2.17
N VAL A 97 -12.36 -3.65 2.39
CA VAL A 97 -12.57 -4.63 1.29
C VAL A 97 -13.98 -5.18 1.35
N THR A 98 -14.47 -5.54 2.53
CA THR A 98 -15.79 -6.15 2.71
C THR A 98 -16.90 -5.11 2.85
N VAL A 99 -18.15 -5.55 2.66
CA VAL A 99 -19.34 -4.73 2.94
C VAL A 99 -19.33 -4.19 4.38
N ASN A 100 -18.93 -5.01 5.35
CA ASN A 100 -18.85 -4.59 6.75
C ASN A 100 -17.74 -3.56 6.96
N ASP A 101 -16.60 -3.66 6.27
CA ASP A 101 -15.54 -2.65 6.37
C ASP A 101 -16.01 -1.28 5.88
N PHE A 102 -16.62 -1.22 4.69
CA PHE A 102 -17.18 0.04 4.17
C PHE A 102 -18.26 0.59 5.11
N ARG A 103 -19.14 -0.28 5.61
CA ARG A 103 -20.15 0.07 6.60
C ARG A 103 -19.54 0.67 7.87
N LYS A 104 -18.49 0.06 8.44
CA LYS A 104 -17.74 0.61 9.58
C LYS A 104 -17.18 2.00 9.25
N THR A 105 -16.59 2.19 8.06
CA THR A 105 -16.04 3.50 7.68
C THR A 105 -17.08 4.60 7.51
N LEU A 106 -18.30 4.24 7.14
CA LEU A 106 -19.43 5.18 7.01
C LEU A 106 -20.00 5.53 8.39
N ILE A 107 -20.18 4.54 9.27
CA ILE A 107 -20.65 4.74 10.66
C ILE A 107 -19.66 5.60 11.47
N ASP A 108 -18.37 5.53 11.13
CA ASP A 108 -17.35 6.37 11.76
C ASP A 108 -17.47 7.87 11.39
N LEU A 109 -18.28 8.22 10.38
CA LEU A 109 -18.57 9.61 10.01
C LEU A 109 -19.62 10.23 10.94
N ASN A 110 -19.50 11.54 11.18
CA ASN A 110 -20.46 12.26 12.00
C ASN A 110 -21.80 12.44 11.25
N GLY A 111 -22.92 12.14 11.90
CA GLY A 111 -24.26 12.20 11.31
C GLY A 111 -24.76 10.89 10.72
N ILE A 112 -23.95 9.81 10.70
CA ILE A 112 -24.36 8.48 10.19
C ILE A 112 -24.45 7.49 11.36
N LYS A 113 -25.66 7.00 11.62
CA LYS A 113 -25.95 5.98 12.63
C LYS A 113 -25.65 4.58 12.15
N ASN A 114 -25.96 4.30 10.89
CA ASN A 114 -25.79 3.00 10.26
C ASN A 114 -25.66 3.16 8.73
N ALA A 115 -25.18 2.13 8.04
CA ALA A 115 -25.12 2.11 6.59
C ALA A 115 -25.26 0.69 6.05
N TRP A 116 -25.66 0.54 4.79
CA TRP A 116 -25.72 -0.75 4.11
C TRP A 116 -25.27 -0.57 2.66
N LEU A 117 -24.44 -1.50 2.21
CA LEU A 117 -24.05 -1.60 0.80
C LEU A 117 -24.77 -2.80 0.21
N VAL A 118 -25.37 -2.60 -0.96
CA VAL A 118 -26.07 -3.64 -1.71
C VAL A 118 -25.58 -3.64 -3.15
N GLU A 119 -25.49 -4.82 -3.75
CA GLU A 119 -25.24 -4.94 -5.18
C GLU A 119 -26.31 -4.16 -5.94
N THR A 120 -25.87 -3.29 -6.85
CA THR A 120 -26.81 -2.47 -7.60
C THR A 120 -27.62 -3.33 -8.56
N THR A 121 -28.91 -3.02 -8.68
CA THR A 121 -29.73 -3.50 -9.80
C THR A 121 -29.81 -2.48 -10.93
N HIS A 122 -29.16 -1.33 -10.76
CA HIS A 122 -29.20 -0.21 -11.67
C HIS A 122 -27.84 -0.07 -12.38
N GLN A 123 -27.86 -0.22 -13.70
CA GLN A 123 -26.75 0.15 -14.58
C GLN A 123 -27.18 1.37 -15.39
N GLU A 124 -26.28 2.32 -15.61
CA GLU A 124 -26.59 3.57 -16.32
C GLU A 124 -27.17 3.29 -17.72
N MET A 125 -26.69 2.22 -18.37
CA MET A 125 -27.17 1.76 -19.65
C MET A 125 -27.34 0.24 -19.71
N ALA A 126 -28.45 -0.23 -20.31
CA ALA A 126 -28.71 -1.66 -20.53
C ALA A 126 -27.85 -2.21 -21.69
N LEU A 127 -26.92 -3.12 -21.35
CA LEU A 127 -26.00 -3.76 -22.29
C LEU A 127 -26.49 -5.15 -22.70
N VAL A 128 -26.36 -5.49 -23.98
CA VAL A 128 -26.66 -6.86 -24.46
C VAL A 128 -25.57 -7.41 -25.37
N ALA A 129 -25.34 -8.71 -25.27
CA ALA A 129 -24.55 -9.48 -26.22
C ALA A 129 -25.47 -10.03 -27.34
N ASP A 130 -25.07 -9.83 -28.60
CA ASP A 130 -25.79 -10.29 -29.79
C ASP A 130 -24.85 -10.92 -30.83
N LYS A 131 -25.42 -11.64 -31.80
CA LYS A 131 -24.68 -12.26 -32.90
C LYS A 131 -24.97 -11.58 -34.22
N ASP A 132 -23.92 -11.36 -35.01
CA ASP A 132 -24.08 -10.94 -36.40
C ASP A 132 -24.56 -12.13 -37.27
N ALA A 133 -24.85 -11.85 -38.54
CA ALA A 133 -25.25 -12.89 -39.50
C ALA A 133 -24.20 -14.00 -39.68
N ASN A 134 -22.94 -13.73 -39.34
CA ASN A 134 -21.81 -14.65 -39.42
C ASN A 134 -21.55 -15.39 -38.09
N LYS A 135 -22.41 -15.22 -37.09
CA LYS A 135 -22.28 -15.77 -35.72
C LYS A 135 -21.09 -15.20 -34.91
N ASN A 136 -20.54 -14.07 -35.32
CA ASN A 136 -19.60 -13.32 -34.48
C ASN A 136 -20.39 -12.58 -33.41
N TRP A 137 -19.90 -12.62 -32.18
CA TRP A 137 -20.53 -11.90 -31.08
C TRP A 137 -20.10 -10.43 -31.09
N PHE A 138 -21.03 -9.55 -30.75
CA PHE A 138 -20.78 -8.13 -30.52
C PHE A 138 -21.71 -7.59 -29.43
N THR A 139 -21.33 -6.48 -28.80
CA THR A 139 -22.15 -5.78 -27.78
C THR A 139 -22.90 -4.60 -28.39
N ARG A 140 -24.16 -4.40 -28.01
CA ARG A 140 -24.95 -3.21 -28.40
C ARG A 140 -25.91 -2.77 -27.28
N PHE A 141 -26.47 -1.57 -27.39
CA PHE A 141 -27.62 -1.13 -26.58
C PHE A 141 -28.93 -1.77 -27.04
N LYS A 142 -29.91 -1.86 -26.13
CA LYS A 142 -31.23 -2.41 -26.46
C LYS A 142 -32.43 -1.59 -25.96
N LYS A 143 -33.36 -1.36 -26.89
CA LYS A 143 -34.81 -1.44 -26.66
C LYS A 143 -35.23 -2.87 -27.01
N ILE A 144 -35.69 -3.61 -26.01
CA ILE A 144 -35.83 -5.09 -25.93
C ILE A 144 -36.35 -5.77 -27.23
N SER A 145 -35.72 -6.88 -27.62
CA SER A 145 -36.15 -7.89 -28.61
C SER A 145 -35.97 -9.29 -28.00
N ASP A 146 -36.52 -10.34 -28.59
CA ASP A 146 -36.60 -11.66 -27.93
C ASP A 146 -35.32 -12.52 -27.96
N THR A 147 -34.24 -12.10 -28.64
CA THR A 147 -33.05 -12.95 -28.90
C THR A 147 -31.74 -12.55 -28.21
N ALA A 148 -31.70 -11.44 -27.46
CA ALA A 148 -30.44 -10.96 -26.86
C ALA A 148 -30.43 -11.12 -25.34
N LYS A 149 -29.27 -11.45 -24.78
CA LYS A 149 -29.04 -11.65 -23.35
C LYS A 149 -28.50 -10.38 -22.71
N GLU A 150 -29.10 -9.96 -21.60
CA GLU A 150 -28.67 -8.81 -20.80
C GLU A 150 -27.33 -9.08 -20.10
N ILE A 151 -26.43 -8.11 -20.19
CA ILE A 151 -25.14 -8.09 -19.50
C ILE A 151 -25.32 -7.22 -18.26
N LYS A 152 -25.29 -7.86 -17.09
CA LYS A 152 -25.27 -7.19 -15.79
C LYS A 152 -23.83 -7.03 -15.33
N LEU A 153 -23.43 -5.79 -15.09
CA LEU A 153 -22.10 -5.50 -14.56
C LEU A 153 -22.05 -5.87 -13.08
N ASN A 154 -20.94 -6.46 -12.66
CA ASN A 154 -20.64 -6.81 -11.27
C ASN A 154 -19.69 -5.76 -10.66
N GLY A 155 -19.60 -5.75 -9.33
CA GLY A 155 -18.74 -4.82 -8.60
C GLY A 155 -19.30 -3.39 -8.53
N LEU A 156 -20.62 -3.21 -8.72
CA LEU A 156 -21.29 -1.92 -8.58
C LEU A 156 -22.24 -1.96 -7.38
N TYR A 157 -22.20 -0.93 -6.54
CA TYR A 157 -22.94 -0.90 -5.27
C TYR A 157 -23.81 0.34 -5.10
N ASP A 158 -25.01 0.15 -4.55
CA ASP A 158 -25.83 1.21 -3.98
C ASP A 158 -25.61 1.25 -2.47
N VAL A 159 -25.50 2.46 -1.92
CA VAL A 159 -25.25 2.69 -0.50
C VAL A 159 -26.47 3.36 0.12
N TYR A 160 -26.94 2.80 1.23
CA TYR A 160 -28.02 3.37 2.02
C TYR A 160 -27.49 3.79 3.38
N ILE A 161 -27.68 5.04 3.77
CA ILE A 161 -27.24 5.58 5.06
C ILE A 161 -28.44 5.85 5.96
N ASP A 162 -28.32 5.44 7.23
CA ASP A 162 -29.19 5.85 8.31
C ASP A 162 -28.56 7.00 9.08
N LEU A 163 -29.30 8.07 9.29
CA LEU A 163 -28.81 9.28 9.95
C LEU A 163 -28.93 9.17 11.46
N GLU A 164 -28.05 9.86 12.19
CA GLU A 164 -28.14 9.99 13.65
C GLU A 164 -29.46 10.68 14.05
N ASP A 165 -30.00 10.31 15.22
CA ASP A 165 -31.35 10.72 15.66
C ASP A 165 -31.46 12.25 15.91
N ASP A 166 -30.34 12.96 16.03
CA ASP A 166 -30.25 14.41 16.19
C ASP A 166 -30.18 15.18 14.86
N VAL A 167 -30.09 14.48 13.71
CA VAL A 167 -30.07 15.08 12.38
C VAL A 167 -31.50 15.33 11.89
N ASP A 168 -31.86 16.61 11.70
CA ASP A 168 -33.13 16.97 11.07
C ASP A 168 -33.10 16.68 9.56
N GLN A 169 -33.84 15.66 9.12
CA GLN A 169 -33.94 15.30 7.70
C GLN A 169 -34.55 16.41 6.82
N LYS A 170 -35.20 17.42 7.41
CA LYS A 170 -35.72 18.58 6.67
C LYS A 170 -34.64 19.62 6.37
N ASP A 171 -33.51 19.57 7.07
CA ASP A 171 -32.34 20.37 6.77
C ASP A 171 -31.56 19.72 5.61
N LEU A 172 -32.01 20.05 4.39
CA LEU A 172 -31.44 19.49 3.17
C LEU A 172 -29.95 19.81 3.01
N ASP A 173 -29.49 20.96 3.50
CA ASP A 173 -28.08 21.34 3.44
C ASP A 173 -27.25 20.41 4.31
N ARG A 174 -27.71 20.16 5.55
CA ARG A 174 -27.03 19.22 6.46
C ARG A 174 -27.02 17.78 5.92
N VAL A 175 -28.12 17.31 5.33
CA VAL A 175 -28.21 15.97 4.73
C VAL A 175 -27.27 15.85 3.51
N ASN A 176 -27.20 16.89 2.68
CA ASN A 176 -26.28 16.95 1.54
C ASN A 176 -24.82 16.91 2.01
N ASP A 177 -24.46 17.63 3.07
CA ASP A 177 -23.09 17.62 3.63
C ASP A 177 -22.67 16.23 4.12
N ILE A 178 -23.58 15.51 4.81
CA ILE A 178 -23.34 14.14 5.28
C ILE A 178 -23.18 13.19 4.09
N THR A 179 -24.09 13.29 3.10
CA THR A 179 -24.06 12.46 1.89
C THR A 179 -22.78 12.70 1.08
N GLN A 180 -22.34 13.95 0.96
CA GLN A 180 -21.09 14.30 0.29
C GLN A 180 -19.87 13.77 1.05
N SER A 181 -19.89 13.80 2.38
CA SER A 181 -18.85 13.21 3.22
C SER A 181 -18.75 11.69 3.03
N ALA A 182 -19.91 11.02 2.91
CA ALA A 182 -19.98 9.60 2.59
C ALA A 182 -19.37 9.30 1.21
N TRP A 183 -19.73 10.05 0.17
CA TRP A 183 -19.13 9.93 -1.17
C TRP A 183 -17.62 10.11 -1.17
N GLN A 184 -17.10 11.14 -0.49
CA GLN A 184 -15.66 11.38 -0.38
C GLN A 184 -14.94 10.22 0.31
N LYS A 185 -15.53 9.66 1.37
CA LYS A 185 -14.98 8.49 2.07
C LYS A 185 -14.97 7.25 1.16
N LEU A 186 -16.05 7.00 0.44
CA LEU A 186 -16.18 5.87 -0.49
C LEU A 186 -15.18 5.96 -1.64
N TRP A 187 -15.10 7.10 -2.35
CA TRP A 187 -14.13 7.27 -3.45
C TRP A 187 -12.68 7.17 -3.00
N LYS A 188 -12.36 7.62 -1.78
CA LYS A 188 -11.02 7.50 -1.21
C LYS A 188 -10.60 6.05 -0.94
N HIS A 189 -11.55 5.16 -0.69
CA HIS A 189 -11.30 3.79 -0.23
C HIS A 189 -11.79 2.70 -1.21
N ARG A 190 -12.30 3.08 -2.37
CA ARG A 190 -12.82 2.17 -3.40
C ARG A 190 -11.82 1.05 -3.76
N ASN A 191 -12.31 -0.17 -3.90
CA ASN A 191 -11.53 -1.30 -4.38
C ASN A 191 -11.24 -1.18 -5.89
N LEU A 192 -10.17 -1.82 -6.34
CA LEU A 192 -9.83 -1.94 -7.76
C LEU A 192 -10.95 -2.70 -8.48
N CYS A 193 -11.42 -2.16 -9.61
CA CYS A 193 -12.51 -2.69 -10.43
C CYS A 193 -13.92 -2.73 -9.81
N GLU A 194 -14.14 -2.10 -8.66
CA GLU A 194 -15.48 -1.95 -8.04
C GLU A 194 -15.86 -0.49 -7.90
N ASP A 195 -17.13 -0.09 -7.99
CA ASP A 195 -17.53 1.33 -7.90
C ASP A 195 -18.89 1.52 -7.22
N PHE A 196 -19.17 2.75 -6.80
CA PHE A 196 -20.43 3.11 -6.13
C PHE A 196 -21.32 3.90 -7.08
N VAL A 197 -22.61 3.58 -7.11
CA VAL A 197 -23.59 4.17 -8.04
C VAL A 197 -24.42 5.25 -7.35
N THR A 198 -24.99 4.94 -6.19
CA THR A 198 -25.79 5.89 -5.39
C THR A 198 -25.44 5.87 -3.91
N VAL A 199 -25.67 7.00 -3.25
CA VAL A 199 -25.71 7.12 -1.78
C VAL A 199 -27.03 7.77 -1.42
N ASN A 200 -27.94 6.99 -0.82
CA ASN A 200 -29.30 7.41 -0.49
C ASN A 200 -29.53 7.36 1.01
N VAL A 201 -30.36 8.25 1.54
CA VAL A 201 -30.88 8.10 2.91
C VAL A 201 -31.91 6.97 2.91
N ILE A 202 -31.78 6.03 3.85
CA ILE A 202 -32.69 4.89 3.96
C ILE A 202 -34.12 5.37 4.28
N GLU A 203 -35.11 4.85 3.56
CA GLU A 203 -36.51 5.20 3.79
C GLU A 203 -37.08 4.45 5.01
N GLU A 204 -38.14 5.02 5.61
CA GLU A 204 -38.79 4.46 6.79
C GLU A 204 -40.11 3.77 6.41
N MET A 205 -40.26 2.50 6.80
CA MET A 205 -41.54 1.81 6.76
C MET A 205 -42.23 1.93 8.13
N GLU A 206 -43.25 2.77 8.18
CA GLU A 206 -44.00 3.02 9.40
C GLU A 206 -44.97 1.88 9.74
N PHE A 207 -44.91 1.40 10.98
CA PHE A 207 -45.82 0.39 11.50
C PHE A 207 -46.22 0.72 12.96
N GLY A 208 -47.31 0.10 13.41
CA GLY A 208 -47.85 0.25 14.75
C GLY A 208 -48.19 -1.10 15.37
N ILE A 209 -48.31 -1.12 16.69
CA ILE A 209 -48.71 -2.31 17.46
C ILE A 209 -49.99 -2.05 18.25
N GLU A 210 -50.83 -3.06 18.38
CA GLU A 210 -51.91 -3.07 19.36
C GLU A 210 -51.62 -4.18 20.38
N ALA A 211 -51.47 -3.79 21.65
CA ALA A 211 -51.03 -4.71 22.71
C ALA A 211 -51.86 -4.54 23.99
N GLN A 212 -52.24 -5.68 24.57
CA GLN A 212 -52.79 -5.77 25.93
C GLN A 212 -51.75 -6.42 26.82
N VAL A 213 -51.19 -5.65 27.75
CA VAL A 213 -50.06 -6.06 28.60
C VAL A 213 -50.50 -6.12 30.06
N GLU A 214 -50.18 -7.20 30.76
CA GLU A 214 -50.37 -7.35 32.20
C GLU A 214 -49.15 -6.81 32.95
N LEU A 215 -49.38 -5.96 33.96
CA LEU A 215 -48.31 -5.32 34.72
C LEU A 215 -48.08 -5.96 36.07
N CYS A 216 -46.83 -5.91 36.54
CA CYS A 216 -46.51 -6.19 37.93
C CYS A 216 -47.17 -5.15 38.87
N PRO A 217 -47.51 -5.52 40.13
CA PRO A 217 -48.21 -4.64 41.06
C PRO A 217 -47.55 -3.27 41.30
N ASP A 218 -46.22 -3.19 41.27
CA ASP A 218 -45.47 -1.95 41.55
C ASP A 218 -44.99 -1.22 40.28
N ALA A 219 -45.40 -1.66 39.08
CA ALA A 219 -44.95 -1.06 37.83
C ALA A 219 -45.62 0.30 37.54
N ASP A 220 -44.82 1.25 37.06
CA ASP A 220 -45.30 2.53 36.50
C ASP A 220 -45.69 2.34 35.02
N VAL A 221 -46.95 2.63 34.72
CA VAL A 221 -47.56 2.44 33.39
C VAL A 221 -46.84 3.24 32.30
N ASN A 222 -46.49 4.50 32.56
CA ASN A 222 -45.88 5.38 31.55
C ASN A 222 -44.43 4.97 31.30
N LYS A 223 -43.72 4.59 32.35
CA LYS A 223 -42.36 4.07 32.27
C LYS A 223 -42.32 2.79 31.42
N VAL A 224 -43.16 1.80 31.75
CA VAL A 224 -43.21 0.52 31.02
C VAL A 224 -43.62 0.73 29.56
N ALA A 225 -44.62 1.57 29.30
CA ALA A 225 -45.02 1.90 27.93
C ALA A 225 -43.87 2.50 27.12
N GLY A 226 -43.16 3.50 27.65
CA GLY A 226 -42.00 4.09 26.97
C GLY A 226 -40.86 3.10 26.76
N ASP A 227 -40.60 2.24 27.74
CA ASP A 227 -39.59 1.19 27.64
C ASP A 227 -39.95 0.15 26.54
N ILE A 228 -41.22 -0.26 26.44
CA ILE A 228 -41.70 -1.14 25.36
C ILE A 228 -41.43 -0.51 23.98
N TYR A 229 -41.81 0.75 23.77
CA TYR A 229 -41.58 1.41 22.49
C TYR A 229 -40.09 1.49 22.14
N TYR A 230 -39.26 1.88 23.12
CA TYR A 230 -37.82 1.99 22.93
C TYR A 230 -37.18 0.63 22.60
N PHE A 231 -37.43 -0.40 23.41
CA PHE A 231 -36.79 -1.71 23.22
C PHE A 231 -37.26 -2.43 21.96
N ILE A 232 -38.51 -2.23 21.51
CA ILE A 232 -38.94 -2.72 20.19
C ILE A 232 -38.16 -2.04 19.07
N GLN A 233 -38.03 -0.70 19.12
CA GLN A 233 -37.28 0.02 18.10
C GLN A 233 -35.80 -0.39 18.10
N GLU A 234 -35.18 -0.51 19.28
CA GLU A 234 -33.80 -0.96 19.45
C GLU A 234 -33.59 -2.41 18.95
N PHE A 235 -34.55 -3.31 19.17
CA PHE A 235 -34.47 -4.68 18.63
C PHE A 235 -34.52 -4.74 17.09
N LEU A 236 -35.31 -3.85 16.49
CA LEU A 236 -35.52 -3.80 15.04
C LEU A 236 -34.39 -3.07 14.32
N THR A 237 -33.91 -1.97 14.88
CA THR A 237 -32.79 -1.17 14.38
C THR A 237 -31.78 -0.92 15.52
N PRO A 238 -30.94 -1.93 15.84
CA PRO A 238 -29.99 -1.84 16.94
C PRO A 238 -28.98 -0.71 16.78
N THR A 239 -28.65 -0.08 17.89
CA THR A 239 -27.56 0.89 18.00
C THR A 239 -26.22 0.18 17.95
N ILE A 240 -25.26 0.75 17.22
CA ILE A 240 -23.93 0.16 17.01
C ILE A 240 -22.95 0.83 17.99
N PRO A 241 -22.44 0.11 19.01
CA PRO A 241 -21.52 0.68 19.98
C PRO A 241 -20.09 0.77 19.44
N PHE A 242 -19.36 1.76 19.95
CA PHE A 242 -17.91 1.87 19.76
C PHE A 242 -17.18 1.39 21.02
N TYR A 243 -16.13 0.61 20.82
CA TYR A 243 -15.28 0.08 21.87
C TYR A 243 -13.87 0.65 21.80
N SER A 244 -13.22 0.79 22.95
CA SER A 244 -11.78 0.96 23.05
C SER A 244 -11.07 -0.38 22.84
N PHE A 245 -9.76 -0.34 22.54
CA PHE A 245 -8.93 -1.55 22.43
C PHE A 245 -9.07 -2.44 23.68
N LYS A 246 -9.04 -1.83 24.87
CA LYS A 246 -9.13 -2.54 26.15
C LYS A 246 -10.47 -3.26 26.33
N GLU A 247 -11.58 -2.64 25.94
CA GLU A 247 -12.90 -3.27 26.00
C GLU A 247 -12.99 -4.46 25.03
N MET A 248 -12.47 -4.33 23.81
CA MET A 248 -12.43 -5.44 22.84
C MET A 248 -11.55 -6.60 23.34
N TYR A 249 -10.38 -6.31 23.89
CA TYR A 249 -9.44 -7.31 24.35
C TYR A 249 -9.90 -8.00 25.65
N GLU A 250 -10.21 -7.23 26.70
CA GLU A 250 -10.49 -7.78 28.03
C GLU A 250 -11.95 -8.22 28.22
N VAL A 251 -12.92 -7.50 27.63
CA VAL A 251 -14.35 -7.75 27.84
C VAL A 251 -14.93 -8.65 26.75
N LYS A 252 -14.61 -8.38 25.48
CA LYS A 252 -15.06 -9.21 24.36
C LYS A 252 -14.17 -10.43 24.11
N GLY A 253 -12.96 -10.45 24.67
CA GLY A 253 -12.02 -11.58 24.53
C GLY A 253 -11.46 -11.72 23.11
N LYS A 254 -11.43 -10.63 22.33
CA LYS A 254 -10.92 -10.62 20.96
C LYS A 254 -9.40 -10.53 20.94
N LEU A 255 -8.76 -11.25 20.01
CA LEU A 255 -7.32 -11.18 19.79
C LEU A 255 -6.94 -9.93 19.00
N CYS A 256 -5.67 -9.52 19.07
CA CYS A 256 -5.20 -8.32 18.39
C CYS A 256 -5.41 -8.36 16.86
N ASP A 257 -5.14 -9.51 16.23
CA ASP A 257 -5.39 -9.71 14.81
C ASP A 257 -6.88 -9.58 14.47
N GLU A 258 -7.79 -10.06 15.31
CA GLU A 258 -9.24 -9.86 15.12
C GLU A 258 -9.68 -8.41 15.33
N ILE A 259 -9.06 -7.67 16.26
CA ILE A 259 -9.42 -6.29 16.60
C ILE A 259 -9.01 -5.32 15.48
N PHE A 260 -7.82 -5.53 14.91
CA PHE A 260 -7.26 -4.68 13.86
C PHE A 260 -7.60 -5.16 12.44
N GLU A 261 -8.40 -6.22 12.30
CA GLU A 261 -8.90 -6.65 11.00
C GLU A 261 -9.82 -5.57 10.40
N GLY A 262 -9.56 -5.21 9.14
CA GLY A 262 -10.32 -4.18 8.43
C GLY A 262 -9.73 -2.78 8.59
N PRO A 263 -10.56 -1.73 8.42
CA PRO A 263 -10.08 -0.36 8.28
C PRO A 263 -9.83 0.35 9.60
N VAL A 264 -8.90 1.29 9.57
CA VAL A 264 -8.66 2.24 10.66
C VAL A 264 -9.88 3.17 10.81
N LEU A 265 -10.46 3.19 12.01
CA LEU A 265 -11.58 4.05 12.39
C LEU A 265 -11.12 5.15 13.36
N CYS A 266 -11.69 6.34 13.26
CA CYS A 266 -11.35 7.45 14.14
C CYS A 266 -11.92 7.29 15.56
N ASN A 267 -13.03 6.57 15.72
CA ASN A 267 -13.83 6.56 16.95
C ASN A 267 -13.78 5.23 17.73
N GLY A 268 -12.69 4.47 17.64
CA GLY A 268 -12.51 3.19 18.33
C GLY A 268 -12.79 2.00 17.41
N PHE A 269 -13.33 0.92 17.94
CA PHE A 269 -13.58 -0.33 17.21
C PHE A 269 -15.07 -0.69 17.21
N ILE A 270 -15.52 -1.32 16.12
CA ILE A 270 -16.88 -1.85 15.97
C ILE A 270 -16.77 -3.37 15.81
N ASP A 271 -17.48 -4.12 16.64
CA ASP A 271 -17.51 -5.58 16.59
C ASP A 271 -18.40 -6.07 15.43
N ASP A 272 -17.86 -6.95 14.58
CA ASP A 272 -18.58 -7.46 13.41
C ASP A 272 -19.83 -8.25 13.77
N ALA A 273 -19.82 -9.01 14.88
CA ALA A 273 -20.99 -9.80 15.26
C ALA A 273 -22.15 -8.92 15.75
N GLU A 274 -21.86 -7.74 16.30
CA GLU A 274 -22.87 -6.73 16.63
C GLU A 274 -23.33 -5.97 15.38
N LEU A 275 -22.41 -5.67 14.47
CA LEU A 275 -22.72 -5.06 13.18
C LEU A 275 -23.66 -5.94 12.34
N ASP A 276 -23.41 -7.25 12.30
CA ASP A 276 -24.23 -8.25 11.60
C ASP A 276 -25.64 -8.38 12.21
N LYS A 277 -25.80 -8.14 13.51
CA LYS A 277 -27.12 -8.09 14.15
C LYS A 277 -27.91 -6.84 13.77
N ALA A 278 -27.21 -5.76 13.42
CA ALA A 278 -27.80 -4.49 13.01
C ALA A 278 -28.13 -4.40 11.50
N GLN A 279 -28.25 -5.54 10.81
CA GLN A 279 -28.65 -5.61 9.40
C GLN A 279 -30.12 -5.21 9.21
N LEU A 280 -30.47 -4.73 8.01
CA LEU A 280 -31.87 -4.40 7.68
C LEU A 280 -32.78 -5.62 7.85
N ARG A 281 -33.84 -5.46 8.66
CA ARG A 281 -34.86 -6.49 8.86
C ARG A 281 -35.70 -6.62 7.59
N LYS A 282 -35.85 -7.84 7.09
CA LYS A 282 -36.74 -8.15 5.95
C LYS A 282 -38.18 -8.47 6.38
N GLU A 283 -38.34 -8.96 7.60
CA GLU A 283 -39.61 -9.40 8.17
C GLU A 283 -39.63 -9.08 9.67
N ILE A 284 -40.79 -8.71 10.20
CA ILE A 284 -41.07 -8.47 11.61
C ILE A 284 -42.02 -9.55 12.10
N TYR A 285 -41.55 -10.40 13.01
CA TYR A 285 -42.37 -11.46 13.60
C TYR A 285 -43.00 -11.01 14.91
N VAL A 286 -44.29 -11.30 15.08
CA VAL A 286 -45.04 -10.99 16.33
C VAL A 286 -44.42 -11.72 17.52
N SER A 287 -43.92 -12.94 17.32
CA SER A 287 -43.23 -13.73 18.37
C SER A 287 -41.98 -13.03 18.90
N ASP A 288 -41.24 -12.34 18.03
CA ASP A 288 -40.00 -11.68 18.43
C ASP A 288 -40.33 -10.43 19.26
N LEU A 289 -41.30 -9.63 18.80
CA LEU A 289 -41.81 -8.50 19.57
C LEU A 289 -42.41 -8.92 20.90
N TRP A 290 -43.05 -10.09 20.96
CA TRP A 290 -43.56 -10.66 22.21
C TRP A 290 -42.45 -10.91 23.23
N GLN A 291 -41.33 -11.51 22.80
CA GLN A 291 -40.17 -11.73 23.67
C GLN A 291 -39.59 -10.40 24.16
N VAL A 292 -39.40 -9.44 23.24
CA VAL A 292 -38.88 -8.11 23.60
C VAL A 292 -39.76 -7.40 24.63
N ILE A 293 -41.08 -7.48 24.49
CA ILE A 293 -42.02 -6.89 25.46
C ILE A 293 -41.97 -7.64 26.81
N MET A 294 -41.88 -8.97 26.79
CA MET A 294 -41.78 -9.77 28.02
C MET A 294 -40.51 -9.47 28.83
N ASP A 295 -39.42 -9.13 28.17
CA ASP A 295 -38.14 -8.77 28.81
C ASP A 295 -38.17 -7.38 29.46
N VAL A 296 -39.18 -6.55 29.18
CA VAL A 296 -39.31 -5.22 29.81
C VAL A 296 -39.68 -5.35 31.28
N CYS A 297 -38.80 -4.84 32.15
CA CYS A 297 -39.02 -4.82 33.59
C CYS A 297 -40.33 -4.11 33.97
N GLY A 298 -41.24 -4.86 34.60
CA GLY A 298 -42.58 -4.40 34.98
C GLY A 298 -43.72 -5.06 34.18
N VAL A 299 -43.40 -5.79 33.12
CA VAL A 299 -44.35 -6.64 32.39
C VAL A 299 -44.47 -8.00 33.09
N ALA A 300 -45.69 -8.40 33.44
CA ALA A 300 -46.00 -9.71 34.02
C ALA A 300 -46.48 -10.72 32.96
N GLY A 301 -47.09 -10.23 31.87
CA GLY A 301 -47.57 -11.06 30.77
C GLY A 301 -48.13 -10.24 29.62
N ILE A 302 -48.39 -10.88 28.48
CA ILE A 302 -49.04 -10.26 27.32
C ILE A 302 -50.29 -11.09 27.00
N LYS A 303 -51.45 -10.45 26.88
CA LYS A 303 -52.73 -11.12 26.58
C LYS A 303 -53.04 -11.12 25.09
N LYS A 304 -52.65 -10.05 24.40
CA LYS A 304 -52.86 -9.86 22.96
C LYS A 304 -51.75 -8.98 22.40
N LEU A 305 -51.23 -9.32 21.24
CA LEU A 305 -50.31 -8.50 20.47
C LEU A 305 -50.61 -8.66 18.98
N THR A 306 -50.81 -7.55 18.28
CA THR A 306 -51.01 -7.50 16.83
C THR A 306 -50.20 -6.34 16.23
N ILE A 307 -49.75 -6.52 14.99
CA ILE A 307 -48.97 -5.53 14.23
C ILE A 307 -49.76 -5.05 13.02
N LYS A 308 -49.58 -3.78 12.63
CA LYS A 308 -50.22 -3.18 11.45
C LYS A 308 -49.33 -2.14 10.78
N LYS A 309 -49.43 -1.99 9.46
CA LYS A 309 -48.72 -0.96 8.67
C LYS A 309 -49.51 0.37 8.70
N CYS A 310 -48.83 1.52 8.69
CA CYS A 310 -49.47 2.82 9.01
C CYS A 310 -49.92 3.68 7.81
N ASN A 311 -49.82 3.20 6.57
CA ASN A 311 -50.13 3.98 5.37
C ASN A 311 -51.62 3.90 4.97
N GLY A 312 -52.50 4.66 5.63
CA GLY A 312 -53.86 4.99 5.18
C GLY A 312 -54.84 3.80 5.02
N ASP A 313 -55.89 3.77 5.87
CA ASP A 313 -56.94 2.74 5.99
C ASP A 313 -56.43 1.30 6.18
N ASP A 314 -56.29 0.90 7.45
CA ASP A 314 -56.13 -0.46 7.99
C ASP A 314 -55.73 -1.56 6.98
N VAL A 315 -54.43 -1.70 6.71
CA VAL A 315 -53.93 -2.93 6.09
C VAL A 315 -53.85 -4.02 7.17
N VAL A 316 -54.90 -4.84 7.21
CA VAL A 316 -54.88 -6.18 7.80
C VAL A 316 -53.68 -6.94 7.22
N VAL A 317 -52.89 -7.59 8.07
CA VAL A 317 -51.86 -8.57 7.68
C VAL A 317 -52.38 -9.34 6.47
N GLU A 318 -51.77 -9.19 5.28
CA GLU A 318 -52.25 -9.87 4.07
C GLU A 318 -52.54 -11.33 4.41
N GLU A 319 -53.81 -11.72 4.36
CA GLU A 319 -54.28 -13.05 4.70
C GLU A 319 -53.81 -14.03 3.62
N THR A 320 -52.52 -14.32 3.60
CA THR A 320 -52.08 -15.62 3.11
C THR A 320 -52.42 -16.63 4.19
N PRO A 321 -53.05 -17.78 3.87
CA PRO A 321 -53.60 -18.72 4.86
C PRO A 321 -52.64 -19.22 5.96
N ASN A 322 -51.33 -18.93 5.84
CA ASN A 322 -50.26 -19.40 6.73
C ASN A 322 -49.38 -18.32 7.38
N LYS A 323 -49.65 -17.00 7.30
CA LYS A 323 -48.76 -15.95 7.87
C LYS A 323 -49.44 -14.83 8.68
N LYS A 324 -50.33 -15.13 9.64
CA LYS A 324 -50.93 -14.13 10.57
C LYS A 324 -49.95 -13.45 11.56
N TRP A 325 -48.66 -13.83 11.56
CA TRP A 325 -47.70 -13.52 12.63
C TRP A 325 -46.43 -12.81 12.12
N CYS A 326 -46.44 -12.31 10.89
CA CYS A 326 -45.27 -11.76 10.20
C CYS A 326 -45.66 -10.57 9.32
N LEU A 327 -44.97 -9.44 9.46
CA LEU A 327 -45.08 -8.28 8.58
C LEU A 327 -43.81 -8.19 7.73
N LYS A 328 -43.94 -8.15 6.41
CA LYS A 328 -42.81 -7.93 5.50
C LYS A 328 -42.40 -6.46 5.54
N VAL A 329 -41.10 -6.21 5.60
CA VAL A 329 -40.51 -4.88 5.46
C VAL A 329 -40.29 -4.62 3.97
N ASP A 330 -40.64 -3.42 3.52
CA ASP A 330 -40.41 -3.03 2.13
C ASP A 330 -38.90 -3.08 1.81
N PRO A 331 -38.49 -3.51 0.59
CA PRO A 331 -37.09 -3.52 0.22
C PRO A 331 -36.45 -2.15 0.44
N TYR A 332 -35.23 -2.14 0.98
CA TYR A 332 -34.46 -0.92 1.26
C TYR A 332 -35.18 0.08 2.18
N HIS A 333 -36.05 -0.40 3.08
CA HIS A 333 -36.64 0.40 4.14
C HIS A 333 -36.20 -0.09 5.53
N LYS A 334 -36.11 0.83 6.49
CA LYS A 334 -36.00 0.48 7.92
C LYS A 334 -37.37 0.55 8.60
N PRO A 335 -37.72 -0.40 9.49
CA PRO A 335 -38.99 -0.35 10.20
C PRO A 335 -38.97 0.73 11.29
N LYS A 336 -40.02 1.53 11.35
CA LYS A 336 -40.22 2.58 12.38
C LYS A 336 -41.52 2.39 13.12
N LEU A 337 -41.42 2.21 14.44
CA LEU A 337 -42.57 2.07 15.30
C LEU A 337 -43.16 3.45 15.62
N LEU A 338 -44.39 3.71 15.17
CA LEU A 338 -45.08 4.96 15.42
C LEU A 338 -46.02 4.89 16.63
N LEU A 339 -45.85 5.83 17.55
CA LEU A 339 -46.77 6.01 18.69
C LEU A 339 -48.20 6.29 18.24
N ALA A 340 -48.39 7.18 17.25
CA ALA A 340 -49.72 7.58 16.75
C ALA A 340 -50.49 6.43 16.09
N CYS A 341 -49.78 5.42 15.60
CA CYS A 341 -50.33 4.24 14.96
C CYS A 341 -50.51 3.07 15.93
N SER A 342 -49.99 3.19 17.15
CA SER A 342 -49.95 2.12 18.15
C SER A 342 -50.99 2.35 19.25
N LYS A 343 -51.48 1.27 19.86
CA LYS A 343 -52.43 1.27 20.97
C LYS A 343 -52.01 0.23 21.99
N ILE A 344 -51.38 0.68 23.08
CA ILE A 344 -51.00 -0.18 24.20
C ILE A 344 -51.86 0.19 25.39
N PHE A 345 -52.51 -0.80 25.99
CA PHE A 345 -53.23 -0.65 27.24
C PHE A 345 -52.83 -1.74 28.21
N PHE A 346 -52.87 -1.39 29.49
CA PHE A 346 -52.32 -2.21 30.55
C PHE A 346 -53.42 -2.73 31.45
N GLN A 347 -53.31 -3.99 31.83
CA GLN A 347 -54.13 -4.57 32.88
C GLN A 347 -53.31 -4.64 34.17
N LYS A 348 -53.83 -3.98 35.21
CA LYS A 348 -53.28 -4.06 36.56
C LYS A 348 -54.40 -4.59 37.45
N GLU A 349 -54.27 -5.84 37.89
CA GLU A 349 -55.34 -6.59 38.54
C GLU A 349 -56.62 -6.64 37.68
N PHE A 350 -57.69 -5.95 38.07
CA PHE A 350 -58.96 -5.87 37.35
C PHE A 350 -59.13 -4.59 36.53
N ASP A 351 -58.22 -3.61 36.67
CA ASP A 351 -58.33 -2.31 36.03
C ASP A 351 -57.58 -2.26 34.69
N CYS A 352 -58.19 -1.61 33.70
CA CYS A 352 -57.57 -1.25 32.43
C CYS A 352 -57.04 0.19 32.49
N ILE A 353 -55.72 0.37 32.36
CA ILE A 353 -55.04 1.65 32.46
C ILE A 353 -54.40 2.00 31.11
N TYR A 354 -54.57 3.25 30.69
CA TYR A 354 -53.96 3.79 29.47
C TYR A 354 -52.78 4.71 29.85
N PRO A 355 -51.64 4.61 29.14
CA PRO A 355 -50.51 5.49 29.38
C PRO A 355 -50.79 6.93 28.89
N ASP A 356 -50.10 7.90 29.48
CA ASP A 356 -50.07 9.30 29.03
C ASP A 356 -49.02 9.45 27.92
N ASP A 357 -49.47 9.69 26.69
CA ASP A 357 -48.62 9.83 25.50
C ASP A 357 -47.46 10.82 25.67
N ARG A 358 -47.65 11.91 26.42
CA ARG A 358 -46.58 12.91 26.65
C ARG A 358 -45.47 12.30 27.51
N LYS A 359 -45.83 11.62 28.60
CA LYS A 359 -44.86 10.96 29.49
C LYS A 359 -44.17 9.79 28.80
N VAL A 360 -44.88 9.07 27.93
CA VAL A 360 -44.29 8.00 27.11
C VAL A 360 -43.22 8.56 26.17
N ARG A 361 -43.50 9.67 25.47
CA ARG A 361 -42.50 10.34 24.62
C ARG A 361 -41.28 10.80 25.40
N GLU A 362 -41.48 11.42 26.57
CA GLU A 362 -40.38 11.82 27.46
C GLU A 362 -39.53 10.62 27.90
N ARG A 363 -40.17 9.48 28.18
CA ARG A 363 -39.47 8.24 28.53
C ARG A 363 -38.66 7.66 27.37
N ILE A 364 -39.20 7.66 26.15
CA ILE A 364 -38.48 7.19 24.95
C ILE A 364 -37.23 8.05 24.71
N LEU A 365 -37.37 9.38 24.77
CA LEU A 365 -36.24 10.30 24.58
C LEU A 365 -35.16 10.09 25.65
N LEU A 366 -35.55 9.91 26.91
CA LEU A 366 -34.61 9.59 27.98
C LEU A 366 -33.86 8.28 27.71
N GLN A 367 -34.54 7.24 27.22
CA GLN A 367 -33.89 5.97 26.90
C GLN A 367 -32.90 6.09 25.74
N GLN A 368 -33.23 6.87 24.71
CA GLN A 368 -32.32 7.18 23.60
C GLN A 368 -31.06 7.90 24.09
N GLN A 369 -31.20 8.89 24.98
CA GLN A 369 -30.07 9.61 25.56
C GLN A 369 -29.17 8.71 26.43
N LEU A 370 -29.77 7.81 27.21
CA LEU A 370 -29.02 6.89 28.09
C LEU A 370 -28.20 5.86 27.32
N HIS A 371 -28.66 5.46 26.13
CA HIS A 371 -28.04 4.42 25.30
C HIS A 371 -27.34 4.98 24.06
N GLN A 372 -27.13 6.29 23.98
CA GLN A 372 -26.41 6.91 22.88
C GLN A 372 -24.96 6.36 22.81
N PRO A 373 -24.48 5.93 21.64
CA PRO A 373 -23.16 5.34 21.52
C PRO A 373 -22.08 6.41 21.75
N LEU A 374 -21.13 6.11 22.62
CA LEU A 374 -20.01 7.01 22.94
C LEU A 374 -18.81 6.67 22.06
N LYS A 375 -18.36 7.63 21.25
CA LYS A 375 -17.12 7.53 20.46
C LYS A 375 -15.92 7.32 21.40
N LYS A 376 -15.02 6.39 21.05
CA LYS A 376 -13.89 5.97 21.89
C LYS A 376 -12.55 6.26 21.22
N SER A 377 -11.45 6.12 21.99
CA SER A 377 -10.10 6.16 21.44
C SER A 377 -9.68 4.79 20.92
N GLN A 378 -8.96 4.79 19.79
CA GLN A 378 -8.29 3.62 19.22
C GLN A 378 -6.88 3.35 19.82
N ALA A 379 -6.47 4.10 20.85
CA ALA A 379 -5.13 3.99 21.41
C ALA A 379 -4.86 2.57 21.96
N THR A 380 -3.73 2.00 21.55
CA THR A 380 -3.19 0.76 22.10
C THR A 380 -2.42 1.03 23.39
N PRO A 381 -2.28 0.01 24.26
CA PRO A 381 -1.31 0.05 25.35
C PRO A 381 0.08 0.31 24.79
N LEU A 382 0.84 1.20 25.44
CA LEU A 382 2.24 1.40 25.11
C LEU A 382 3.02 0.13 25.45
N LEU A 383 3.92 -0.28 24.57
CA LEU A 383 4.91 -1.32 24.90
C LEU A 383 5.76 -0.82 26.06
N ASP A 384 6.12 -1.73 26.98
CA ASP A 384 7.01 -1.40 28.09
C ASP A 384 8.34 -0.88 27.54
N ALA A 385 8.66 0.37 27.88
CA ALA A 385 9.91 0.98 27.46
C ALA A 385 11.07 0.30 28.21
N GLY A 386 12.01 -0.26 27.45
CA GLY A 386 13.26 -0.75 28.01
C GLY A 386 14.10 0.38 28.61
N THR A 387 15.03 0.01 29.48
CA THR A 387 16.01 0.93 30.08
C THR A 387 17.30 0.89 29.28
N ASP A 388 17.83 2.04 28.86
CA ASP A 388 19.15 2.09 28.25
C ASP A 388 20.23 1.70 29.27
N ARG A 389 20.93 0.60 29.00
CA ARG A 389 21.97 0.01 29.85
C ARG A 389 23.38 0.48 29.50
N ASN A 390 23.56 1.39 28.54
CA ASN A 390 24.86 1.87 28.06
C ASN A 390 25.78 0.72 27.61
N LEU A 391 25.29 -0.13 26.72
CA LEU A 391 25.96 -1.39 26.36
C LEU A 391 27.35 -1.23 25.76
N GLU A 392 27.62 -0.09 25.11
CA GLU A 392 28.88 0.22 24.42
C GLU A 392 30.03 0.64 25.34
N GLU A 393 29.78 0.82 26.64
CA GLU A 393 30.82 1.23 27.58
C GLU A 393 31.80 0.09 27.85
N TYR A 394 33.06 0.28 27.43
CA TYR A 394 34.14 -0.68 27.61
C TYR A 394 35.16 -0.23 28.66
N PHE A 395 35.58 -1.16 29.52
CA PHE A 395 36.66 -0.98 30.49
C PHE A 395 37.82 -1.91 30.12
N THR A 396 39.03 -1.38 30.07
CA THR A 396 40.20 -2.15 29.63
C THR A 396 40.56 -3.28 30.60
N VAL A 397 40.85 -4.45 30.05
CA VAL A 397 41.34 -5.61 30.81
C VAL A 397 42.69 -5.35 31.47
N GLN A 398 43.46 -4.37 30.96
CA GLN A 398 44.77 -4.01 31.49
C GLN A 398 44.70 -3.53 32.94
N ASN A 399 43.55 -3.01 33.37
CA ASN A 399 43.33 -2.56 34.75
C ASN A 399 43.10 -3.71 35.74
N GLU A 400 42.75 -4.91 35.26
CA GLU A 400 42.47 -6.09 36.09
C GLU A 400 43.72 -6.90 36.45
N PHE A 401 44.88 -6.54 35.85
CA PHE A 401 46.13 -7.25 36.13
C PHE A 401 46.71 -6.89 37.50
N PRO A 402 47.41 -7.84 38.16
CA PRO A 402 48.13 -7.56 39.40
C PRO A 402 49.14 -6.42 39.24
N PHE A 403 49.32 -5.62 40.31
CA PHE A 403 50.21 -4.45 40.31
C PHE A 403 51.64 -4.75 39.87
N THR A 404 52.13 -5.98 40.06
CA THR A 404 53.46 -6.43 39.62
C THR A 404 53.67 -6.36 38.12
N TYR A 405 52.62 -6.28 37.31
CA TYR A 405 52.71 -6.09 35.86
C TYR A 405 52.87 -4.61 35.47
N LYS A 406 52.46 -3.66 36.34
CA LYS A 406 52.54 -2.21 36.11
C LYS A 406 51.93 -1.74 34.78
N ILE A 407 50.80 -2.32 34.39
CA ILE A 407 50.12 -1.96 33.13
C ILE A 407 48.80 -1.22 33.35
N ALA A 408 48.22 -1.27 34.55
CA ALA A 408 47.02 -0.49 34.84
C ALA A 408 47.33 1.01 34.89
N GLU A 409 46.27 1.82 34.87
CA GLU A 409 46.37 3.28 34.96
C GLU A 409 47.19 3.74 36.17
N GLY A 410 48.15 4.65 35.94
CA GLY A 410 48.98 5.24 36.99
C GLY A 410 50.01 4.32 37.67
N GLN A 411 50.18 3.06 37.23
CA GLN A 411 51.10 2.11 37.88
C GLN A 411 52.57 2.22 37.44
N ILE A 412 52.83 2.73 36.22
CA ILE A 412 54.18 3.16 35.81
C ILE A 412 54.41 4.58 36.33
N ILE A 413 55.53 4.77 37.02
CA ILE A 413 55.94 6.07 37.54
C ILE A 413 57.22 6.55 36.85
N GLU A 414 57.50 7.85 36.92
CA GLU A 414 58.68 8.45 36.26
C GLU A 414 60.00 7.79 36.65
N ASN A 415 60.11 7.36 37.92
CA ASN A 415 61.30 6.71 38.48
C ASN A 415 61.49 5.25 38.03
N ASP A 416 60.56 4.65 37.30
CA ASP A 416 60.75 3.31 36.75
C ASP A 416 61.85 3.30 35.68
N GLY A 417 62.68 2.25 35.69
CA GLY A 417 63.77 2.10 34.73
C GLY A 417 63.26 2.01 33.29
N ILE A 418 64.07 2.46 32.32
CA ILE A 418 63.74 2.47 30.89
C ILE A 418 63.30 1.08 30.41
N LEU A 419 64.03 0.02 30.81
CA LEU A 419 63.67 -1.36 30.47
C LEU A 419 62.28 -1.73 30.99
N ARG A 420 61.92 -1.29 32.19
CA ARG A 420 60.63 -1.62 32.80
C ARG A 420 59.48 -0.93 32.08
N LYS A 421 59.67 0.32 31.69
CA LYS A 421 58.70 1.08 30.86
C LYS A 421 58.48 0.39 29.53
N ALA A 422 59.56 0.02 28.83
CA ALA A 422 59.49 -0.71 27.56
C ALA A 422 58.81 -2.09 27.68
N GLN A 423 59.08 -2.85 28.75
CA GLN A 423 58.42 -4.14 29.00
C GLN A 423 56.92 -3.99 29.22
N ALA A 424 56.51 -2.97 29.97
CA ALA A 424 55.10 -2.71 30.20
C ALA A 424 54.42 -2.25 28.90
N GLU A 425 55.02 -1.35 28.13
CA GLU A 425 54.53 -0.94 26.80
C GLU A 425 54.38 -2.14 25.84
N GLN A 426 55.35 -3.06 25.85
CA GLN A 426 55.28 -4.28 25.04
C GLN A 426 54.07 -5.15 25.43
N LEU A 427 53.85 -5.38 26.73
CA LEU A 427 52.70 -6.14 27.21
C LEU A 427 51.38 -5.42 26.93
N LYS A 428 51.33 -4.10 27.13
CA LYS A 428 50.18 -3.28 26.75
C LYS A 428 49.83 -3.45 25.28
N GLY A 429 50.82 -3.30 24.39
CA GLY A 429 50.63 -3.49 22.96
C GLY A 429 50.10 -4.87 22.59
N TYR A 430 50.53 -5.92 23.31
CA TYR A 430 49.96 -7.26 23.15
C TYR A 430 48.50 -7.36 23.61
N LEU A 431 48.18 -6.77 24.77
CA LEU A 431 46.83 -6.81 25.35
C LEU A 431 45.81 -5.95 24.59
N THR A 432 46.26 -4.88 23.94
CA THR A 432 45.42 -4.01 23.10
C THR A 432 44.64 -4.79 22.03
N LEU A 433 45.19 -5.90 21.51
CA LEU A 433 44.48 -6.76 20.56
C LEU A 433 43.20 -7.36 21.16
N PHE A 434 43.24 -7.75 22.44
CA PHE A 434 42.08 -8.29 23.14
C PHE A 434 41.14 -7.17 23.57
N ASP A 435 41.67 -6.02 23.98
CA ASP A 435 40.86 -4.84 24.29
C ASP A 435 40.00 -4.43 23.08
N GLU A 436 40.59 -4.35 21.90
CA GLU A 436 39.89 -3.98 20.66
C GLU A 436 38.77 -4.98 20.34
N LEU A 437 39.03 -6.29 20.46
CA LEU A 437 38.01 -7.31 20.21
C LEU A 437 36.82 -7.17 21.17
N LEU A 438 37.08 -7.02 22.47
CA LEU A 438 36.05 -6.92 23.49
C LEU A 438 35.24 -5.63 23.35
N ALA A 439 35.91 -4.50 23.13
CA ALA A 439 35.27 -3.21 22.87
C ALA A 439 34.35 -3.28 21.65
N ASN A 440 34.82 -3.89 20.55
CA ASN A 440 34.05 -4.02 19.32
C ASN A 440 32.83 -4.94 19.50
N TYR A 441 32.91 -6.00 20.33
CA TYR A 441 31.74 -6.82 20.66
C TYR A 441 30.68 -6.06 21.44
N LEU A 442 31.07 -5.22 22.40
CA LEU A 442 30.13 -4.41 23.17
C LEU A 442 29.44 -3.37 22.30
N LEU A 443 30.19 -2.72 21.41
CA LEU A 443 29.60 -1.82 20.42
C LEU A 443 28.71 -2.57 19.43
N GLN A 444 29.11 -3.77 18.98
CA GLN A 444 28.26 -4.59 18.12
C GLN A 444 26.92 -4.93 18.80
N LEU A 445 26.96 -5.25 20.10
CA LEU A 445 25.76 -5.53 20.90
C LEU A 445 24.89 -4.28 21.04
N SER A 446 25.47 -3.11 21.30
CA SER A 446 24.71 -1.85 21.41
C SER A 446 24.04 -1.44 20.10
N ARG A 447 24.59 -1.87 18.95
CA ARG A 447 24.11 -1.55 17.60
C ARG A 447 23.14 -2.58 17.02
N VAL A 448 22.79 -3.65 17.75
CA VAL A 448 21.77 -4.62 17.32
C VAL A 448 20.43 -3.92 17.01
N LYS A 449 20.08 -2.90 17.79
CA LYS A 449 18.88 -2.07 17.56
C LYS A 449 18.86 -1.43 16.17
N ASP A 450 19.99 -0.88 15.74
CA ASP A 450 20.13 -0.20 14.45
C ASP A 450 20.03 -1.19 13.28
N LEU A 451 20.63 -2.38 13.43
CA LEU A 451 20.61 -3.43 12.39
C LEU A 451 19.22 -4.03 12.17
N LEU A 452 18.43 -4.13 13.25
CA LEU A 452 17.08 -4.69 13.22
C LEU A 452 15.98 -3.62 13.10
N SER A 453 16.35 -2.35 12.93
CA SER A 453 15.41 -1.23 12.82
C SER A 453 14.82 -1.11 11.41
N ILE A 454 13.52 -0.85 11.31
CA ILE A 454 12.85 -0.52 10.05
C ILE A 454 13.40 0.77 9.42
N SER A 455 13.80 1.75 10.24
CA SER A 455 14.39 3.01 9.74
C SER A 455 15.71 2.79 8.99
N GLN A 456 16.38 1.66 9.18
CA GLN A 456 17.66 1.32 8.55
C GLN A 456 18.67 2.50 8.59
N PRO A 457 18.97 3.05 9.79
CA PRO A 457 19.79 4.25 9.92
C PRO A 457 21.26 4.02 9.58
N GLU A 458 21.75 2.78 9.71
CA GLU A 458 23.16 2.46 9.55
C GLU A 458 23.47 1.84 8.18
N GLU A 459 24.60 2.23 7.61
CA GLU A 459 25.16 1.60 6.42
C GLU A 459 26.03 0.39 6.77
N HIS A 460 26.72 0.42 7.90
CA HIS A 460 27.65 -0.62 8.33
C HIS A 460 26.94 -1.74 9.08
N SER A 461 27.52 -2.94 9.04
CA SER A 461 26.97 -4.11 9.75
C SER A 461 27.90 -4.69 10.82
N TYR A 462 29.15 -4.22 10.83
CA TYR A 462 30.09 -4.38 11.91
C TYR A 462 30.55 -3.02 12.42
N PHE A 463 30.79 -2.93 13.72
CA PHE A 463 31.14 -1.69 14.39
C PHE A 463 32.46 -1.85 15.15
N TYR A 464 33.15 -0.72 15.34
CA TYR A 464 34.41 -0.67 16.09
C TYR A 464 34.44 0.53 17.04
N GLN A 465 35.14 0.39 18.15
CA GLN A 465 35.34 1.44 19.14
C GLN A 465 36.82 1.81 19.18
N THR A 466 37.11 3.11 19.30
CA THR A 466 38.50 3.55 19.48
C THR A 466 38.97 3.28 20.92
N LEU A 467 40.22 2.85 21.06
CA LEU A 467 40.82 2.58 22.37
C LEU A 467 41.44 3.81 23.03
N TYR A 468 41.03 5.03 22.66
CA TYR A 468 41.65 6.28 23.16
C TYR A 468 41.61 6.45 24.68
N LYS A 469 40.67 5.77 25.35
CA LYS A 469 40.56 5.77 26.82
C LYS A 469 41.52 4.79 27.51
N VAL A 470 42.20 3.92 26.76
CA VAL A 470 43.15 2.96 27.33
C VAL A 470 44.42 3.71 27.78
N PRO A 471 44.87 3.56 29.04
CA PRO A 471 46.03 4.27 29.56
C PRO A 471 47.30 3.97 28.75
N GLY A 472 48.04 4.99 28.33
CA GLY A 472 49.31 4.83 27.59
C GLY A 472 49.15 4.29 26.17
N ILE A 473 47.95 4.39 25.59
CA ILE A 473 47.70 3.98 24.20
C ILE A 473 48.32 4.93 23.18
N LYS A 474 48.49 6.20 23.56
CA LYS A 474 49.02 7.26 22.70
C LYS A 474 50.37 6.89 22.10
N GLU A 475 51.25 6.31 22.91
CA GLU A 475 52.59 5.88 22.54
C GLU A 475 52.60 4.62 21.64
N LEU A 476 51.50 3.86 21.64
CA LEU A 476 51.36 2.62 20.87
C LEU A 476 50.70 2.83 19.50
N ILE A 477 49.98 3.94 19.30
CA ILE A 477 49.34 4.26 18.02
C ILE A 477 50.36 4.89 17.08
N LYS A 478 50.93 4.07 16.20
CA LYS A 478 51.88 4.52 15.15
C LYS A 478 51.33 5.65 14.26
N ALA A 479 50.01 5.69 14.07
CA ALA A 479 49.32 6.72 13.30
C ALA A 479 49.36 8.11 13.95
N PHE A 480 49.74 8.20 15.24
CA PHE A 480 49.99 9.46 15.92
C PHE A 480 51.52 9.75 15.83
N PRO A 481 51.98 10.61 14.90
CA PRO A 481 53.40 10.76 14.64
C PRO A 481 54.13 11.50 15.77
N GLU A 482 55.32 11.02 16.15
CA GLU A 482 56.18 11.65 17.16
C GLU A 482 56.74 13.03 16.73
N ASN A 483 56.74 13.35 15.42
CA ASN A 483 57.45 14.53 14.87
C ASN A 483 56.67 15.32 13.78
N GLY A 484 55.34 15.19 13.71
CA GLY A 484 54.50 15.99 12.81
C GLY A 484 54.02 17.29 13.46
N THR A 485 53.95 18.39 12.70
CA THR A 485 53.51 19.71 13.19
C THR A 485 52.15 19.66 13.89
N ALA A 486 52.17 19.90 15.21
CA ALA A 486 51.14 20.58 16.00
C ALA A 486 49.67 20.10 15.97
N ASP A 487 49.41 18.80 15.95
CA ASP A 487 48.13 18.29 16.48
C ASP A 487 48.38 17.69 17.87
N ASP A 488 47.90 18.39 18.90
CA ASP A 488 47.84 17.83 20.26
C ASP A 488 46.99 16.55 20.24
N TRP A 489 47.19 15.65 21.23
CA TRP A 489 46.44 14.39 21.34
C TRP A 489 44.93 14.62 21.25
N GLN A 490 44.45 15.74 21.81
CA GLN A 490 43.05 16.14 21.73
C GLN A 490 42.57 16.42 20.30
N THR A 491 43.41 17.05 19.46
CA THR A 491 43.08 17.29 18.04
C THR A 491 43.06 15.99 17.25
N PHE A 492 43.98 15.06 17.54
CA PHE A 492 44.01 13.75 16.89
C PHE A 492 42.76 12.91 17.19
N ILE A 493 42.36 12.81 18.46
CA ILE A 493 41.18 12.02 18.85
C ILE A 493 39.86 12.67 18.46
N ALA A 494 39.83 14.00 18.29
CA ALA A 494 38.65 14.72 17.80
C ALA A 494 38.42 14.56 16.28
N ASN A 495 39.41 14.06 15.53
CA ASN A 495 39.28 13.81 14.11
C ASN A 495 38.75 12.38 13.83
N ASP A 496 37.46 12.26 13.52
CA ASP A 496 36.77 10.99 13.19
C ASP A 496 37.28 10.28 11.91
N ASN A 497 38.23 10.87 11.19
CA ASN A 497 38.84 10.32 9.98
C ASN A 497 40.37 10.35 10.03
N ASN A 498 40.97 10.27 11.21
CA ASN A 498 42.42 10.06 11.32
C ASN A 498 42.85 8.68 10.79
N ASP A 499 44.16 8.50 10.57
CA ASP A 499 44.73 7.29 9.97
C ASP A 499 44.44 6.02 10.79
N TYR A 500 44.35 6.10 12.13
CA TYR A 500 43.97 4.96 12.96
C TYR A 500 42.52 4.54 12.73
N VAL A 501 41.60 5.50 12.73
CA VAL A 501 40.17 5.25 12.49
C VAL A 501 39.93 4.72 11.07
N ASN A 502 40.57 5.30 10.06
CA ASN A 502 40.45 4.80 8.68
C ASN A 502 40.95 3.36 8.57
N ARG A 503 42.03 3.01 9.28
CA ARG A 503 42.53 1.63 9.29
C ARG A 503 41.58 0.66 9.98
N LEU A 504 40.90 1.07 11.05
CA LEU A 504 39.86 0.26 11.69
C LEU A 504 38.69 0.01 10.74
N LYS A 505 38.21 1.07 10.04
CA LYS A 505 37.15 0.95 9.01
C LYS A 505 37.52 -0.06 7.92
N GLU A 506 38.76 -0.04 7.44
CA GLU A 506 39.25 -0.98 6.42
C GLU A 506 39.30 -2.44 6.91
N ILE A 507 39.67 -2.67 8.17
CA ILE A 507 39.86 -4.02 8.73
C ILE A 507 38.52 -4.64 9.16
N ILE A 508 37.63 -3.84 9.73
CA ILE A 508 36.41 -4.35 10.36
C ILE A 508 35.42 -4.91 9.33
N GLU A 509 35.30 -4.26 8.18
CA GLU A 509 34.29 -4.60 7.19
C GLU A 509 34.68 -4.11 5.79
N THR A 510 34.74 -5.04 4.83
CA THR A 510 34.86 -4.69 3.41
C THR A 510 33.51 -4.27 2.84
N VAL A 511 33.52 -3.43 1.80
CA VAL A 511 32.30 -2.98 1.10
C VAL A 511 31.46 -4.14 0.59
N THR A 512 32.08 -5.23 0.11
CA THR A 512 31.35 -6.44 -0.32
C THR A 512 30.63 -7.08 0.87
N ARG A 513 31.34 -7.27 1.99
CA ARG A 513 30.81 -7.91 3.19
C ARG A 513 29.68 -7.10 3.83
N GLN A 514 29.85 -5.78 3.89
CA GLN A 514 28.84 -4.82 4.32
C GLN A 514 27.53 -5.02 3.56
N LYS A 515 27.58 -4.99 2.23
CA LYS A 515 26.37 -5.14 1.38
C LYS A 515 25.73 -6.52 1.52
N GLN A 516 26.51 -7.59 1.59
CA GLN A 516 25.99 -8.95 1.78
C GLN A 516 25.26 -9.09 3.12
N ARG A 517 25.84 -8.60 4.22
CA ARG A 517 25.21 -8.68 5.55
C ARG A 517 23.99 -7.79 5.63
N LYS A 518 24.05 -6.57 5.10
CA LYS A 518 22.88 -5.68 5.01
C LYS A 518 21.74 -6.33 4.23
N ASN A 519 22.04 -7.04 3.14
CA ASN A 519 21.02 -7.80 2.40
C ASN A 519 20.35 -8.87 3.27
N ILE A 520 21.11 -9.60 4.11
CA ILE A 520 20.57 -10.62 5.03
C ILE A 520 19.62 -9.99 6.05
N PHE A 521 19.99 -8.86 6.65
CA PHE A 521 19.13 -8.16 7.60
C PHE A 521 17.83 -7.66 6.94
N LEU A 522 17.92 -7.06 5.75
CA LEU A 522 16.75 -6.62 5.00
C LEU A 522 15.86 -7.80 4.60
N ASP A 523 16.43 -8.90 4.11
CA ASP A 523 15.66 -10.10 3.76
C ASP A 523 14.97 -10.71 4.99
N HIS A 524 15.64 -10.72 6.14
CA HIS A 524 15.05 -11.17 7.40
C HIS A 524 13.87 -10.27 7.86
N LEU A 525 14.01 -8.95 7.72
CA LEU A 525 12.95 -8.00 8.09
C LEU A 525 11.77 -8.07 7.12
N LEU A 526 12.02 -8.15 5.81
CA LEU A 526 10.98 -8.30 4.78
C LEU A 526 10.22 -9.64 4.92
N ALA A 527 10.94 -10.72 5.25
CA ALA A 527 10.34 -12.04 5.41
C ALA A 527 9.31 -12.12 6.54
N ARG A 528 9.39 -11.25 7.57
CA ARG A 528 8.36 -11.14 8.62
C ARG A 528 6.99 -10.75 8.06
N PHE A 529 6.96 -10.06 6.93
CA PHE A 529 5.74 -9.63 6.25
C PHE A 529 5.40 -10.51 5.03
N GLY A 530 6.10 -11.63 4.86
CA GLY A 530 5.93 -12.53 3.72
C GLY A 530 6.44 -11.96 2.38
N GLU A 531 7.26 -10.91 2.42
CA GLU A 531 7.73 -10.21 1.21
C GLU A 531 9.11 -10.74 0.78
N SER A 532 9.31 -10.92 -0.53
CA SER A 532 10.57 -11.45 -1.09
C SER A 532 10.87 -10.89 -2.48
N PHE A 533 12.14 -10.50 -2.68
CA PHE A 533 12.65 -9.92 -3.91
C PHE A 533 13.24 -10.96 -4.89
N SER A 534 13.08 -12.27 -4.60
CA SER A 534 13.88 -13.36 -5.18
C SER A 534 13.71 -13.63 -6.69
N GLY A 535 12.59 -13.25 -7.33
CA GLY A 535 12.25 -13.74 -8.68
C GLY A 535 12.61 -12.85 -9.88
N TYR A 536 12.57 -11.52 -9.72
CA TYR A 536 12.56 -10.59 -10.87
C TYR A 536 13.61 -9.48 -10.78
N VAL A 537 13.74 -8.87 -9.59
CA VAL A 537 14.78 -7.88 -9.30
C VAL A 537 16.16 -8.52 -9.43
N THR A 538 16.30 -9.81 -9.14
CA THR A 538 17.61 -10.45 -9.24
C THR A 538 18.13 -10.53 -10.69
N LYS A 539 17.31 -10.76 -11.73
CA LYS A 539 17.81 -10.95 -13.11
C LYS A 539 18.20 -9.65 -13.82
N VAL A 540 17.41 -8.59 -13.68
CA VAL A 540 17.75 -7.24 -14.18
C VAL A 540 19.09 -6.76 -13.59
N TYR A 541 19.39 -7.19 -12.36
CA TYR A 541 20.60 -6.83 -11.65
C TYR A 541 21.74 -7.86 -11.81
N GLU A 542 21.44 -9.14 -12.07
CA GLU A 542 22.42 -10.22 -12.33
C GLU A 542 23.11 -10.06 -13.67
N GLU A 543 22.43 -9.58 -14.71
CA GLU A 543 23.08 -9.25 -15.99
C GLU A 543 24.11 -8.10 -15.85
N ARG A 544 24.04 -7.33 -14.74
CA ARG A 544 25.02 -6.31 -14.36
C ARG A 544 25.98 -6.75 -13.25
N CYS A 545 25.81 -7.93 -12.66
CA CYS A 545 26.74 -8.46 -11.68
C CYS A 545 27.93 -9.09 -12.40
N SER A 546 29.09 -8.44 -12.31
CA SER A 546 30.35 -9.14 -12.49
C SER A 546 30.53 -10.09 -11.30
N CYS A 547 30.45 -11.39 -11.55
CA CYS A 547 31.10 -12.36 -10.67
C CYS A 547 32.58 -11.99 -10.68
N THR A 548 33.06 -11.31 -9.63
CA THR A 548 34.49 -11.09 -9.46
C THR A 548 35.07 -12.40 -8.94
N ASP A 549 36.24 -12.80 -9.43
CA ASP A 549 37.03 -13.93 -8.88
C ASP A 549 37.55 -13.65 -7.44
N SER A 550 36.89 -12.75 -6.69
CA SER A 550 37.25 -12.42 -5.32
C SER A 550 36.80 -13.51 -4.37
N ALA A 551 37.59 -13.76 -3.32
CA ALA A 551 37.30 -14.75 -2.29
C ALA A 551 36.00 -14.46 -1.50
N GLU A 552 35.43 -13.26 -1.63
CA GLU A 552 34.23 -12.79 -0.91
C GLU A 552 32.91 -13.07 -1.65
N GLY A 553 32.96 -13.52 -2.91
CA GLY A 553 31.78 -13.95 -3.67
C GLY A 553 30.99 -12.82 -4.37
N LYS A 554 29.66 -13.00 -4.48
CA LYS A 554 28.77 -12.12 -5.28
C LYS A 554 28.65 -10.73 -4.64
N GLN A 555 28.90 -9.67 -5.43
CA GLN A 555 28.64 -8.30 -5.04
C GLN A 555 27.15 -7.97 -5.17
N ILE A 556 26.58 -7.37 -4.12
CA ILE A 556 25.19 -6.92 -4.11
C ILE A 556 25.13 -5.46 -4.59
N PRO A 557 24.30 -5.11 -5.58
CA PRO A 557 24.15 -3.73 -6.05
C PRO A 557 23.52 -2.81 -4.99
N ASP A 558 24.00 -1.57 -4.88
CA ASP A 558 23.47 -0.58 -3.92
C ASP A 558 22.00 -0.26 -4.14
N LYS A 559 21.59 -0.20 -5.41
CA LYS A 559 20.20 0.09 -5.76
C LYS A 559 19.25 -0.99 -5.20
N LEU A 560 19.62 -2.27 -5.23
CA LEU A 560 18.81 -3.34 -4.62
C LEU A 560 18.61 -3.14 -3.10
N LEU A 561 19.67 -2.78 -2.38
CA LEU A 561 19.58 -2.53 -0.93
C LEU A 561 18.69 -1.31 -0.63
N LYS A 562 18.81 -0.25 -1.43
CA LYS A 562 17.96 0.94 -1.32
C LYS A 562 16.49 0.61 -1.60
N ASP A 563 16.22 -0.14 -2.66
CA ASP A 563 14.86 -0.56 -3.04
C ASP A 563 14.23 -1.43 -1.94
N LYS A 564 14.96 -2.40 -1.38
CA LYS A 564 14.50 -3.22 -0.24
C LYS A 564 14.23 -2.39 1.01
N ALA A 565 15.13 -1.47 1.36
CA ALA A 565 14.94 -0.60 2.52
C ALA A 565 13.75 0.35 2.34
N ALA A 566 13.56 0.90 1.13
CA ALA A 566 12.41 1.73 0.80
C ALA A 566 11.10 0.93 0.85
N PHE A 567 11.10 -0.30 0.32
CA PHE A 567 9.96 -1.20 0.41
C PHE A 567 9.62 -1.49 1.87
N LEU A 568 10.61 -1.90 2.68
CA LEU A 568 10.44 -2.18 4.11
C LEU A 568 9.79 -1.01 4.86
N LYS A 569 10.26 0.22 4.63
CA LYS A 569 9.71 1.43 5.25
C LYS A 569 8.27 1.72 4.85
N ASN A 570 7.90 1.39 3.61
CA ASN A 570 6.58 1.69 3.04
C ASN A 570 5.61 0.50 3.13
N ILE A 571 5.98 -0.61 3.79
CA ILE A 571 5.09 -1.78 3.94
C ILE A 571 3.70 -1.43 4.46
N PRO A 572 3.50 -0.55 5.47
CA PRO A 572 2.16 -0.23 5.97
C PRO A 572 1.19 0.19 4.85
N GLU A 573 1.61 1.12 4.00
CA GLU A 573 0.81 1.56 2.85
C GLU A 573 0.74 0.48 1.76
N LEU A 574 1.88 -0.10 1.40
CA LEU A 574 1.96 -1.12 0.32
C LEU A 574 1.18 -2.40 0.66
N SER A 575 1.01 -2.72 1.93
CA SER A 575 0.27 -3.89 2.42
C SER A 575 -1.22 -3.58 2.47
N SER A 576 -1.59 -2.51 3.18
CA SER A 576 -3.00 -2.15 3.43
C SER A 576 -3.75 -1.77 2.15
N GLU A 577 -3.06 -1.17 1.17
CA GLU A 577 -3.68 -0.69 -0.07
C GLU A 577 -3.62 -1.68 -1.24
N ARG A 578 -3.22 -2.95 -1.06
CA ARG A 578 -3.04 -3.94 -2.16
C ARG A 578 -4.18 -3.94 -3.19
N GLY A 579 -5.41 -4.07 -2.72
CA GLY A 579 -6.62 -4.13 -3.55
C GLY A 579 -7.26 -2.78 -3.86
N LYS A 580 -6.65 -1.67 -3.46
CA LYS A 580 -7.23 -0.33 -3.55
C LYS A 580 -7.14 0.23 -4.98
N GLY A 581 -8.26 0.73 -5.48
CA GLY A 581 -8.34 1.53 -6.70
C GLY A 581 -7.97 2.98 -6.44
N PHE A 582 -7.63 3.74 -7.47
CA PHE A 582 -7.39 5.18 -7.29
C PHE A 582 -8.70 5.95 -7.13
N ASN A 583 -8.63 7.10 -6.47
CA ASN A 583 -9.76 8.01 -6.33
C ASN A 583 -9.91 8.86 -7.60
N TYR A 584 -10.76 8.44 -8.53
CA TYR A 584 -10.98 9.17 -9.79
C TYR A 584 -11.74 10.49 -9.63
N LYS A 585 -12.25 10.80 -8.43
CA LYS A 585 -12.89 12.08 -8.04
C LYS A 585 -12.00 12.94 -7.14
N ALA A 586 -10.71 12.63 -7.03
CA ALA A 586 -9.80 13.41 -6.20
C ALA A 586 -9.62 14.84 -6.74
N LEU A 587 -9.66 15.81 -5.84
CA LEU A 587 -9.45 17.22 -6.12
C LEU A 587 -8.39 17.79 -5.17
N ASP A 588 -7.44 18.57 -5.69
CA ASP A 588 -6.51 19.40 -4.93
C ASP A 588 -6.81 20.88 -5.21
N CYS A 589 -7.18 21.63 -4.17
CA CYS A 589 -7.57 23.04 -4.26
C CYS A 589 -8.60 23.33 -5.38
N GLY A 590 -9.56 22.40 -5.56
CA GLY A 590 -10.61 22.49 -6.58
C GLY A 590 -10.21 22.05 -7.99
N ARG A 591 -9.00 21.50 -8.19
CA ARG A 591 -8.51 20.99 -9.47
C ARG A 591 -8.38 19.47 -9.43
N PRO A 592 -8.68 18.76 -10.53
CA PRO A 592 -8.46 17.31 -10.61
C PRO A 592 -7.04 16.87 -10.18
N ASP A 593 -6.97 16.03 -9.15
CA ASP A 593 -5.74 15.40 -8.62
C ASP A 593 -5.64 13.96 -9.14
N VAL A 594 -5.47 13.84 -10.45
CA VAL A 594 -5.51 12.55 -11.18
C VAL A 594 -4.32 12.34 -12.11
N TRP A 595 -3.48 13.36 -12.32
CA TRP A 595 -2.27 13.32 -13.12
C TRP A 595 -1.13 14.05 -12.40
N ASP A 596 0.11 13.57 -12.56
CA ASP A 596 1.30 13.97 -11.81
C ASP A 596 1.12 13.87 -10.29
N THR A 597 0.48 12.78 -9.84
CA THR A 597 0.04 12.57 -8.45
C THR A 597 0.28 11.14 -7.96
N ASN A 598 0.34 10.97 -6.63
CA ASN A 598 0.43 9.68 -5.94
C ASN A 598 -0.94 8.98 -5.81
N ASN A 599 -2.03 9.61 -6.25
CA ASN A 599 -3.36 9.02 -6.34
C ASN A 599 -3.44 7.96 -7.47
N VAL A 600 -2.86 6.80 -7.19
CA VAL A 600 -2.75 5.64 -8.09
C VAL A 600 -3.18 4.35 -7.39
N GLU A 601 -3.35 3.30 -8.18
CA GLU A 601 -3.80 1.98 -7.73
C GLU A 601 -2.72 1.31 -6.85
N GLY A 602 -3.14 0.58 -5.82
CA GLY A 602 -2.21 -0.09 -4.91
C GLY A 602 -1.29 -1.10 -5.61
N VAL A 603 -1.83 -1.82 -6.60
CA VAL A 603 -1.04 -2.71 -7.46
C VAL A 603 0.10 -1.97 -8.18
N LYS A 604 -0.14 -0.74 -8.66
CA LYS A 604 0.89 0.06 -9.32
C LYS A 604 2.00 0.44 -8.33
N LYS A 605 1.63 0.91 -7.13
CA LYS A 605 2.60 1.24 -6.07
C LYS A 605 3.52 0.06 -5.76
N ARG A 606 2.93 -1.13 -5.56
CA ARG A 606 3.67 -2.35 -5.23
C ARG A 606 4.57 -2.83 -6.35
N VAL A 607 4.05 -2.89 -7.58
CA VAL A 607 4.84 -3.34 -8.75
C VAL A 607 6.00 -2.38 -8.99
N CYS A 608 5.80 -1.07 -8.89
CA CYS A 608 6.87 -0.08 -8.98
C CYS A 608 7.92 -0.25 -7.87
N ALA A 609 7.48 -0.50 -6.62
CA ALA A 609 8.39 -0.73 -5.49
C ALA A 609 9.23 -2.01 -5.69
N TYR A 610 8.63 -3.09 -6.20
CA TYR A 610 9.35 -4.30 -6.56
C TYR A 610 10.33 -4.08 -7.71
N LEU A 611 9.98 -3.27 -8.70
CA LEU A 611 10.83 -2.94 -9.84
C LEU A 611 12.01 -2.00 -9.49
N GLY A 612 11.98 -1.36 -8.32
CA GLY A 612 12.93 -0.30 -7.99
C GLY A 612 12.71 0.97 -8.83
N PHE A 613 11.46 1.24 -9.22
CA PHE A 613 11.11 2.51 -9.85
C PHE A 613 11.06 3.59 -8.76
N PRO A 614 11.75 4.72 -8.95
CA PRO A 614 11.87 5.74 -7.92
C PRO A 614 10.53 6.45 -7.63
N ASP A 615 9.57 6.33 -8.54
CA ASP A 615 8.30 7.02 -8.49
C ASP A 615 7.19 6.14 -9.11
N HIS A 616 6.03 6.14 -8.48
CA HIS A 616 4.82 5.43 -8.92
C HIS A 616 3.70 6.38 -9.39
N GLN A 617 3.96 7.68 -9.49
CA GLN A 617 2.98 8.67 -9.95
C GLN A 617 2.40 8.32 -11.32
N ARG A 618 1.15 8.71 -11.55
CA ARG A 618 0.53 8.70 -12.88
C ARG A 618 0.99 9.94 -13.63
N LYS A 619 1.94 9.82 -14.53
CA LYS A 619 2.58 10.93 -15.25
C LYS A 619 2.89 10.58 -16.69
N THR A 620 3.21 11.58 -17.49
CA THR A 620 3.62 11.38 -18.89
C THR A 620 4.98 10.66 -18.94
N LEU A 621 5.00 9.48 -19.57
CA LEU A 621 6.19 8.64 -19.77
C LEU A 621 6.91 8.97 -21.07
N THR A 622 6.21 9.61 -22.01
CA THR A 622 6.76 10.08 -23.28
C THR A 622 7.46 11.43 -23.15
N CYS A 623 8.48 11.67 -23.97
CA CYS A 623 9.15 12.97 -23.98
C CYS A 623 8.45 14.02 -24.84
N PRO A 624 8.67 15.31 -24.56
CA PRO A 624 8.32 16.34 -25.50
C PRO A 624 9.07 16.15 -26.82
N PRO A 625 8.42 16.45 -27.96
CA PRO A 625 9.08 16.46 -29.25
C PRO A 625 10.32 17.35 -29.27
N LYS A 626 11.41 16.87 -29.89
CA LYS A 626 12.68 17.57 -30.16
C LYS A 626 12.67 18.39 -31.45
N PHE A 627 11.50 18.88 -31.83
CA PHE A 627 11.34 19.80 -32.94
C PHE A 627 10.46 20.96 -32.49
N GLU A 628 10.67 22.12 -33.10
CA GLU A 628 9.83 23.29 -32.91
C GLU A 628 9.22 23.70 -34.24
N ILE A 629 7.98 24.19 -34.20
CA ILE A 629 7.37 24.90 -35.32
C ILE A 629 7.22 26.35 -34.89
N LYS A 630 8.02 27.24 -35.47
CA LYS A 630 8.03 28.66 -35.08
C LYS A 630 7.75 29.59 -36.26
N PRO A 631 7.13 30.75 -36.02
CA PRO A 631 6.94 31.76 -37.05
C PRO A 631 8.24 32.51 -37.34
N TYR A 632 8.61 32.64 -38.62
CA TYR A 632 9.67 33.51 -39.09
C TYR A 632 9.12 34.61 -40.01
N ARG A 633 9.84 35.74 -40.08
CA ARG A 633 9.43 36.91 -40.88
C ARG A 633 9.85 36.75 -42.33
N VAL A 634 8.90 36.85 -43.25
CA VAL A 634 9.18 37.01 -44.69
C VAL A 634 9.36 38.50 -44.96
N ILE A 635 10.61 38.91 -45.25
CA ILE A 635 10.99 40.31 -45.47
C ILE A 635 11.25 40.53 -46.95
N THR A 636 10.59 41.53 -47.53
CA THR A 636 10.85 42.01 -48.90
C THR A 636 11.03 43.51 -48.83
N GLU A 637 12.12 44.03 -49.42
CA GLU A 637 12.47 45.46 -49.40
C GLU A 637 12.52 46.08 -47.98
N GLY A 638 13.01 45.32 -46.99
CA GLY A 638 13.18 45.79 -45.62
C GLY A 638 11.90 45.90 -44.78
N LYS A 639 10.74 45.47 -45.31
CA LYS A 639 9.48 45.39 -44.56
C LYS A 639 9.02 43.95 -44.40
N VAL A 640 8.45 43.63 -43.23
CA VAL A 640 7.81 42.34 -42.97
C VAL A 640 6.53 42.28 -43.78
N GLN A 641 6.47 41.38 -44.77
CA GLN A 641 5.32 41.19 -45.63
C GLN A 641 4.35 40.16 -45.07
N ALA A 642 4.89 39.10 -44.47
CA ALA A 642 4.13 38.01 -43.86
C ALA A 642 4.97 37.27 -42.81
N TYR A 643 4.31 36.42 -42.03
CA TYR A 643 4.94 35.38 -41.22
C TYR A 643 4.69 34.03 -41.89
N ARG A 644 5.70 33.16 -41.91
CA ARG A 644 5.58 31.75 -42.29
C ARG A 644 6.05 30.85 -41.16
N LEU A 645 5.65 29.59 -41.19
CA LEU A 645 6.03 28.62 -40.19
C LEU A 645 7.24 27.83 -40.67
N LEU A 646 8.20 27.60 -39.79
CA LEU A 646 9.35 26.74 -40.05
C LEU A 646 9.35 25.62 -39.03
N LEU A 647 9.44 24.38 -39.50
CA LEU A 647 9.76 23.23 -38.66
C LEU A 647 11.28 23.08 -38.62
N GLU A 648 11.84 23.14 -37.43
CA GLU A 648 13.26 22.96 -37.19
C GLU A 648 13.54 21.93 -36.10
N ASP A 649 14.74 21.35 -36.13
CA ASP A 649 15.23 20.49 -35.04
C ASP A 649 15.74 21.29 -33.83
N GLU A 650 16.13 20.59 -32.77
CA GLU A 650 16.69 21.20 -31.54
C GLU A 650 17.97 22.03 -31.76
N ASN A 651 18.64 21.87 -32.90
CA ASN A 651 19.85 22.62 -33.27
C ASN A 651 19.55 23.83 -34.15
N GLY A 652 18.28 24.07 -34.49
CA GLY A 652 17.85 25.15 -35.39
C GLY A 652 18.00 24.85 -36.88
N ASN A 653 18.18 23.59 -37.26
CA ASN A 653 18.22 23.20 -38.68
C ASN A 653 16.80 23.15 -39.24
N ALA A 654 16.55 23.89 -40.31
CA ALA A 654 15.28 23.89 -41.02
C ALA A 654 15.02 22.52 -41.69
N LEU A 655 13.89 21.89 -41.36
CA LEU A 655 13.47 20.61 -41.93
C LEU A 655 12.34 20.78 -42.95
N LEU A 656 11.30 21.57 -42.61
CA LEU A 656 10.17 21.86 -43.49
C LEU A 656 9.77 23.34 -43.40
N ASP A 657 9.33 23.91 -44.51
CA ASP A 657 8.89 25.30 -44.63
C ASP A 657 7.39 25.41 -44.89
N GLY A 658 6.78 26.47 -44.37
CA GLY A 658 5.36 26.73 -44.39
C GLY A 658 4.86 27.28 -45.72
N LEU A 659 3.71 26.77 -46.16
CA LEU A 659 3.07 27.16 -47.41
C LEU A 659 2.15 28.38 -47.27
N LYS A 660 1.68 28.68 -46.05
CA LYS A 660 0.69 29.73 -45.75
C LYS A 660 1.34 30.98 -45.19
N ASP A 661 0.98 32.13 -45.76
CA ASP A 661 1.40 33.47 -45.31
C ASP A 661 0.40 34.05 -44.30
N TYR A 662 0.90 34.41 -43.11
CA TYR A 662 0.12 35.02 -42.04
C TYR A 662 0.42 36.51 -41.92
N LYS A 663 -0.63 37.34 -41.85
CA LYS A 663 -0.48 38.79 -41.62
C LYS A 663 -0.06 39.14 -40.19
N GLN A 664 -0.44 38.32 -39.21
CA GLN A 664 -0.18 38.54 -37.79
C GLN A 664 0.55 37.34 -37.19
N GLN A 665 1.56 37.59 -36.37
CA GLN A 665 2.36 36.55 -35.72
C GLN A 665 1.52 35.66 -34.80
N GLN A 666 0.51 36.20 -34.11
CA GLN A 666 -0.35 35.44 -33.20
C GLN A 666 -1.13 34.33 -33.91
N ASN A 667 -1.60 34.57 -35.14
CA ASN A 667 -2.29 33.55 -35.93
C ASN A 667 -1.33 32.43 -36.37
N ALA A 668 -0.09 32.79 -36.71
CA ALA A 668 0.94 31.80 -37.01
C ALA A 668 1.27 30.94 -35.78
N ILE A 669 1.37 31.53 -34.58
CA ILE A 669 1.60 30.78 -33.33
C ILE A 669 0.45 29.79 -33.05
N LYS A 670 -0.80 30.18 -33.33
CA LYS A 670 -1.96 29.31 -33.17
C LYS A 670 -1.90 28.10 -34.11
N ASP A 671 -1.63 28.34 -35.40
CA ASP A 671 -1.53 27.25 -36.40
C ASP A 671 -0.26 26.40 -36.18
N ALA A 672 0.83 26.97 -35.66
CA ALA A 672 2.03 26.23 -35.28
C ALA A 672 1.75 25.18 -34.19
N LYS A 673 0.91 25.51 -33.20
CA LYS A 673 0.48 24.58 -32.16
C LYS A 673 -0.31 23.41 -32.76
N ASP A 674 -1.18 23.68 -33.72
CA ASP A 674 -1.93 22.64 -34.44
C ASP A 674 -1.01 21.76 -35.29
N LEU A 675 -0.15 22.35 -36.10
CA LEU A 675 0.77 21.60 -36.94
C LEU A 675 1.73 20.74 -36.13
N ARG A 676 2.14 21.20 -34.95
CA ARG A 676 2.93 20.40 -34.01
C ARG A 676 2.16 19.15 -33.61
N GLU A 677 0.88 19.27 -33.32
CA GLU A 677 0.00 18.12 -33.02
C GLU A 677 -0.12 17.17 -34.23
N GLN A 678 -0.20 17.70 -35.46
CA GLN A 678 -0.26 16.87 -36.68
C GLN A 678 1.02 16.08 -36.94
N VAL A 679 2.19 16.70 -36.73
CA VAL A 679 3.50 16.01 -36.82
C VAL A 679 3.55 14.86 -35.82
N VAL A 680 3.14 15.11 -34.58
CA VAL A 680 3.11 14.09 -33.51
C VAL A 680 2.11 12.97 -33.82
N ARG A 681 0.96 13.29 -34.44
CA ARG A 681 0.02 12.28 -34.97
C ARG A 681 0.58 11.47 -36.16
N GLY A 682 1.76 11.85 -36.67
CA GLY A 682 2.41 11.20 -37.80
C GLY A 682 1.74 11.51 -39.14
N LYS A 683 1.11 12.69 -39.27
CA LYS A 683 0.50 13.18 -40.53
C LYS A 683 1.57 13.71 -41.49
N ILE A 684 2.58 12.87 -41.73
CA ILE A 684 3.72 13.13 -42.60
C ILE A 684 3.60 12.23 -43.82
N THR A 685 3.47 12.84 -44.99
CA THR A 685 3.29 12.11 -46.27
C THR A 685 4.39 12.46 -47.24
N ILE A 686 4.67 11.54 -48.17
CA ILE A 686 5.64 11.75 -49.26
C ILE A 686 4.85 11.76 -50.56
N SER A 687 5.07 12.75 -51.42
CA SER A 687 4.41 12.79 -52.75
C SER A 687 4.82 11.62 -53.63
N SER A 688 4.02 11.37 -54.66
CA SER A 688 4.45 10.56 -55.81
C SER A 688 5.74 11.13 -56.44
N PRO A 689 6.66 10.27 -56.94
CA PRO A 689 7.88 10.72 -57.60
C PRO A 689 7.59 11.49 -58.89
N ASP A 690 8.39 12.52 -59.15
CA ASP A 690 8.43 13.15 -60.47
C ASP A 690 9.17 12.27 -61.51
N THR A 691 9.27 12.74 -62.75
CA THR A 691 9.95 12.03 -63.84
C THR A 691 11.43 11.74 -63.58
N ASN A 692 12.05 12.44 -62.62
CA ASN A 692 13.46 12.32 -62.25
C ASN A 692 13.64 11.61 -60.89
N GLY A 693 12.57 11.10 -60.28
CA GLY A 693 12.60 10.38 -59.00
C GLY A 693 12.68 11.27 -57.75
N TYR A 694 12.42 12.57 -57.88
CA TYR A 694 12.35 13.50 -56.75
C TYR A 694 10.93 13.55 -56.16
N VAL A 695 10.87 13.76 -54.85
CA VAL A 695 9.64 13.82 -54.05
C VAL A 695 9.73 14.94 -53.02
N ARG A 696 8.60 15.29 -52.40
CA ARG A 696 8.53 16.17 -51.22
C ARG A 696 7.93 15.44 -50.03
N VAL A 697 8.41 15.81 -48.85
CA VAL A 697 7.80 15.46 -47.56
C VAL A 697 6.84 16.58 -47.18
N TYR A 698 5.61 16.24 -46.80
CA TYR A 698 4.58 17.19 -46.36
C TYR A 698 4.09 16.88 -44.96
N VAL A 699 3.80 17.93 -44.19
CA VAL A 699 2.93 17.86 -43.00
C VAL A 699 1.58 18.44 -43.37
N LYS A 700 0.52 17.69 -43.08
CA LYS A 700 -0.85 18.13 -43.31
C LYS A 700 -1.45 18.83 -42.09
N ASP A 701 -2.33 19.80 -42.30
CA ASP A 701 -3.13 20.43 -41.24
C ASP A 701 -4.38 19.60 -40.88
N ARG A 702 -5.20 20.11 -39.94
CA ARG A 702 -6.48 19.47 -39.55
C ARG A 702 -7.46 19.28 -40.70
N GLU A 703 -7.39 20.10 -41.73
CA GLU A 703 -8.27 20.05 -42.91
C GLU A 703 -7.69 19.16 -44.02
N ASP A 704 -6.61 18.42 -43.72
CA ASP A 704 -5.87 17.55 -44.64
C ASP A 704 -5.19 18.30 -45.80
N ASN A 705 -4.99 19.63 -45.66
CA ASN A 705 -4.23 20.45 -46.60
C ASN A 705 -2.74 20.39 -46.29
N ASN A 706 -1.89 20.49 -47.32
CA ASN A 706 -0.44 20.60 -47.12
C ASN A 706 -0.11 21.95 -46.46
N ALA A 707 0.50 21.90 -45.28
CA ALA A 707 0.82 23.09 -44.51
C ALA A 707 2.33 23.37 -44.44
N LEU A 708 3.15 22.32 -44.29
CA LEU A 708 4.61 22.38 -44.36
C LEU A 708 5.10 21.46 -45.47
N GLN A 709 6.22 21.82 -46.12
CA GLN A 709 6.85 21.00 -47.15
C GLN A 709 8.39 21.05 -47.11
N SER A 710 9.03 20.01 -47.61
CA SER A 710 10.47 20.00 -47.91
C SER A 710 10.74 20.59 -49.30
N GLU A 711 12.01 20.85 -49.60
CA GLU A 711 12.47 20.96 -50.99
C GLU A 711 12.29 19.63 -51.74
N MET A 712 12.42 19.66 -53.07
CA MET A 712 12.42 18.44 -53.89
C MET A 712 13.71 17.66 -53.63
N ILE A 713 13.60 16.46 -53.08
CA ILE A 713 14.73 15.59 -52.72
C ILE A 713 14.53 14.18 -53.26
N LYS A 714 15.60 13.37 -53.37
CA LYS A 714 15.47 11.98 -53.83
C LYS A 714 14.66 11.15 -52.84
N LYS A 715 13.94 10.13 -53.33
CA LYS A 715 13.08 9.27 -52.50
C LYS A 715 13.77 8.72 -51.24
N LYS A 716 15.02 8.25 -51.37
CA LYS A 716 15.82 7.75 -50.23
C LYS A 716 16.03 8.82 -49.15
N ASP A 717 16.33 10.05 -49.56
CA ASP A 717 16.57 11.17 -48.63
C ASP A 717 15.25 11.67 -48.02
N ALA A 718 14.14 11.61 -48.76
CA ALA A 718 12.81 11.88 -48.23
C ALA A 718 12.36 10.85 -47.20
N ASP A 719 12.66 9.56 -47.42
CA ASP A 719 12.39 8.51 -46.45
C ASP A 719 13.24 8.72 -45.18
N ALA A 720 14.51 9.12 -45.33
CA ALA A 720 15.38 9.49 -44.20
C ALA A 720 14.90 10.73 -43.45
N LEU A 721 14.50 11.80 -44.16
CA LEU A 721 13.96 13.04 -43.56
C LEU A 721 12.65 12.78 -42.83
N LYS A 722 11.75 11.98 -43.42
CA LYS A 722 10.51 11.54 -42.75
C LYS A 722 10.85 10.80 -41.44
N LEU A 723 11.75 9.82 -41.51
CA LEU A 723 12.17 9.07 -40.33
C LEU A 723 12.83 9.96 -39.27
N GLN A 724 13.61 10.96 -39.69
CA GLN A 724 14.21 11.96 -38.81
C GLN A 724 13.14 12.77 -38.09
N ILE A 725 12.14 13.30 -38.80
CA ILE A 725 11.04 14.06 -38.19
C ILE A 725 10.22 13.19 -37.23
N GLU A 726 9.93 11.93 -37.61
CA GLU A 726 9.24 10.97 -36.73
C GLU A 726 10.06 10.66 -35.47
N THR A 727 11.39 10.52 -35.59
CA THR A 727 12.30 10.31 -34.44
C THR A 727 12.40 11.56 -33.56
N LEU A 728 12.39 12.76 -34.14
CA LEU A 728 12.35 14.01 -33.37
C LEU A 728 11.01 14.16 -32.65
N ALA A 729 9.91 13.70 -33.23
CA ALA A 729 8.61 13.68 -32.57
C ALA A 729 8.61 12.77 -31.33
N PHE A 730 9.34 11.65 -31.38
CA PHE A 730 9.41 10.65 -30.32
C PHE A 730 10.86 10.17 -30.09
N PRO A 731 11.68 10.92 -29.34
CA PRO A 731 13.09 10.59 -29.18
C PRO A 731 13.32 9.35 -28.31
N ASP A 732 14.31 8.54 -28.69
CA ASP A 732 14.71 7.31 -27.99
C ASP A 732 15.25 7.53 -26.56
N CYS A 733 15.56 8.76 -26.17
CA CYS A 733 16.27 9.08 -24.92
C CYS A 733 15.41 9.05 -23.64
N CYS A 734 14.14 8.64 -23.74
CA CYS A 734 13.14 8.88 -22.70
C CYS A 734 12.80 7.60 -21.96
N ALA A 735 13.75 7.14 -21.16
CA ALA A 735 13.58 6.00 -20.27
C ALA A 735 12.92 6.42 -18.94
N ILE A 736 11.79 7.15 -19.01
CA ILE A 736 11.00 7.45 -17.80
C ILE A 736 10.35 6.14 -17.37
N GLU A 737 10.82 5.58 -16.26
CA GLU A 737 10.30 4.35 -15.68
C GLU A 737 8.85 4.55 -15.22
N GLY A 738 7.95 3.64 -15.61
CA GLY A 738 6.55 3.66 -15.24
C GLY A 738 5.66 2.86 -16.19
N PHE A 739 4.37 2.79 -15.85
CA PHE A 739 3.30 2.21 -16.66
C PHE A 739 1.95 2.78 -16.19
N HIS A 740 0.89 2.56 -16.95
CA HIS A 740 -0.47 3.01 -16.59
C HIS A 740 -1.41 1.83 -16.41
N VAL A 741 -2.34 1.95 -15.46
CA VAL A 741 -3.41 0.98 -15.22
C VAL A 741 -4.74 1.64 -15.54
N VAL A 742 -5.57 0.97 -16.33
CA VAL A 742 -6.91 1.43 -16.70
C VAL A 742 -7.92 0.41 -16.20
N GLU A 743 -8.78 0.84 -15.29
CA GLU A 743 -9.89 0.02 -14.79
C GLU A 743 -11.06 0.09 -15.76
N HIS A 744 -11.51 -1.08 -16.22
CA HIS A 744 -12.55 -1.11 -17.24
C HIS A 744 -13.91 -0.67 -16.68
N VAL A 745 -14.21 -0.97 -15.42
CA VAL A 745 -15.47 -0.56 -14.75
C VAL A 745 -15.71 0.97 -14.81
N LEU A 746 -14.64 1.77 -14.85
CA LEU A 746 -14.71 3.22 -14.95
C LEU A 746 -14.97 3.72 -16.39
N LEU A 747 -14.79 2.85 -17.39
CA LEU A 747 -15.10 3.09 -18.80
C LEU A 747 -16.50 2.59 -19.19
N ARG A 748 -17.32 2.19 -18.20
CA ARG A 748 -18.68 1.71 -18.46
C ARG A 748 -19.52 2.79 -19.17
N PRO A 749 -20.44 2.41 -20.08
CA PRO A 749 -21.17 3.37 -20.89
C PRO A 749 -22.19 4.15 -20.06
N LYS A 750 -22.24 5.47 -20.26
CA LYS A 750 -23.20 6.37 -19.57
C LYS A 750 -24.29 6.92 -20.48
N ASP A 751 -24.11 6.84 -21.79
CA ASP A 751 -25.08 7.26 -22.80
C ASP A 751 -25.12 6.25 -23.97
N ASP A 752 -25.92 6.56 -25.01
CA ASP A 752 -26.12 5.71 -26.17
C ASP A 752 -25.08 5.83 -27.30
N ASP A 753 -24.10 6.73 -27.19
CA ASP A 753 -23.05 6.99 -28.19
C ASP A 753 -21.69 6.37 -27.80
N PHE A 754 -21.69 5.17 -27.22
CA PHE A 754 -20.46 4.50 -26.78
C PHE A 754 -19.77 3.63 -27.85
N ALA A 755 -18.47 3.49 -27.70
CA ALA A 755 -17.67 2.43 -28.30
C ALA A 755 -17.50 1.29 -27.28
N PRO A 756 -17.91 0.05 -27.59
CA PRO A 756 -17.75 -1.05 -26.65
C PRO A 756 -16.28 -1.37 -26.42
N LEU A 757 -15.87 -1.60 -25.17
CA LEU A 757 -14.46 -1.82 -24.85
C LEU A 757 -13.88 -3.08 -25.52
N PHE A 758 -14.63 -4.19 -25.53
CA PHE A 758 -14.33 -5.35 -26.37
C PHE A 758 -15.59 -6.14 -26.75
N ASP A 759 -15.51 -6.87 -27.85
CA ASP A 759 -16.56 -7.77 -28.30
C ASP A 759 -16.49 -9.11 -27.54
N PRO A 760 -17.63 -9.76 -27.22
CA PRO A 760 -17.63 -10.99 -26.43
C PRO A 760 -16.70 -12.06 -27.01
N VAL A 761 -15.85 -12.63 -26.16
CA VAL A 761 -14.78 -13.54 -26.58
C VAL A 761 -15.12 -14.97 -26.21
N MET A 762 -14.94 -15.90 -27.16
CA MET A 762 -14.99 -17.33 -26.88
C MET A 762 -13.61 -17.81 -26.42
N VAL A 763 -13.52 -18.36 -25.22
CA VAL A 763 -12.30 -18.93 -24.64
C VAL A 763 -12.50 -20.44 -24.48
N GLN A 764 -11.49 -21.22 -24.84
CA GLN A 764 -11.50 -22.67 -24.59
C GLN A 764 -11.25 -22.93 -23.10
N ASP A 765 -12.07 -23.77 -22.48
CA ASP A 765 -11.87 -24.22 -21.10
C ASP A 765 -10.72 -25.23 -21.01
N THR A 766 -9.49 -24.72 -20.95
CA THR A 766 -8.27 -25.53 -20.83
C THR A 766 -8.13 -26.19 -19.46
N LEU A 767 -8.87 -25.71 -18.44
CA LEU A 767 -8.94 -26.32 -17.12
C LEU A 767 -9.74 -27.62 -17.16
N ALA A 768 -10.92 -27.61 -17.79
CA ALA A 768 -11.69 -28.83 -18.09
C ALA A 768 -10.83 -29.87 -18.81
N GLN A 769 -10.03 -29.42 -19.79
CA GLN A 769 -9.10 -30.29 -20.51
C GLN A 769 -8.02 -30.92 -19.60
N LYS A 770 -7.47 -30.15 -18.64
CA LYS A 770 -6.48 -30.65 -17.66
C LYS A 770 -7.07 -31.65 -16.65
N ILE A 771 -8.37 -31.57 -16.35
CA ILE A 771 -9.07 -32.50 -15.42
C ILE A 771 -9.87 -33.60 -16.14
N GLY A 772 -9.67 -33.78 -17.46
CA GLY A 772 -10.28 -34.87 -18.23
C GLY A 772 -11.76 -34.68 -18.60
N ILE A 773 -12.27 -33.46 -18.51
CA ILE A 773 -13.63 -33.08 -18.93
C ILE A 773 -13.55 -32.52 -20.36
N THR A 774 -14.54 -32.84 -21.20
CA THR A 774 -14.63 -32.28 -22.56
C THR A 774 -14.65 -30.74 -22.47
N PRO A 775 -13.67 -30.04 -23.07
CA PRO A 775 -13.59 -28.59 -22.97
C PRO A 775 -14.80 -27.95 -23.66
N THR A 776 -15.60 -27.22 -22.90
CA THR A 776 -16.64 -26.36 -23.45
C THR A 776 -16.06 -24.99 -23.76
N ASN A 777 -16.47 -24.38 -24.88
CA ASN A 777 -16.11 -22.99 -25.13
C ASN A 777 -16.91 -22.09 -24.17
N LEU A 778 -16.20 -21.31 -23.35
CA LEU A 778 -16.77 -20.31 -22.45
C LEU A 778 -16.90 -18.99 -23.20
N LEU A 779 -18.07 -18.36 -23.16
CA LEU A 779 -18.28 -17.04 -23.71
C LEU A 779 -18.11 -16.00 -22.60
N ILE A 780 -17.14 -15.11 -22.76
CA ILE A 780 -16.96 -13.93 -21.90
C ILE A 780 -17.72 -12.78 -22.56
N GLU A 781 -18.89 -12.45 -22.00
CA GLU A 781 -19.77 -11.38 -22.50
C GLU A 781 -19.48 -10.02 -21.85
N ASP A 782 -19.03 -10.03 -20.59
CA ASP A 782 -18.76 -8.84 -19.79
C ASP A 782 -17.30 -8.44 -19.87
N GLY A 783 -17.05 -7.24 -20.37
CA GLY A 783 -15.72 -6.68 -20.50
C GLY A 783 -15.33 -5.56 -19.56
N TYR A 784 -16.19 -5.27 -18.59
CA TYR A 784 -16.00 -4.17 -17.65
C TYR A 784 -15.72 -4.68 -16.25
N SER A 785 -16.45 -5.69 -15.80
CA SER A 785 -16.37 -6.17 -14.41
C SER A 785 -15.08 -6.93 -14.15
N PHE A 786 -14.29 -6.47 -13.18
CA PHE A 786 -13.04 -7.11 -12.77
C PHE A 786 -12.00 -7.23 -13.90
N TRP A 787 -11.93 -6.24 -14.78
CA TRP A 787 -10.88 -6.14 -15.80
C TRP A 787 -10.03 -4.88 -15.64
N ILE A 788 -8.73 -5.04 -15.84
CA ILE A 788 -7.79 -3.93 -16.02
C ILE A 788 -7.00 -4.09 -17.31
N THR A 789 -6.60 -2.97 -17.91
CA THR A 789 -5.55 -2.92 -18.93
C THR A 789 -4.34 -2.17 -18.40
N VAL A 790 -3.17 -2.77 -18.57
CA VAL A 790 -1.88 -2.21 -18.18
C VAL A 790 -1.15 -1.77 -19.44
N ALA A 791 -1.05 -0.45 -19.64
CA ALA A 791 -0.32 0.14 -20.77
C ALA A 791 1.16 0.28 -20.39
N VAL A 792 2.03 -0.42 -21.12
CA VAL A 792 3.44 -0.59 -20.78
C VAL A 792 4.33 0.00 -21.89
N PRO A 793 5.30 0.86 -21.56
CA PRO A 793 6.26 1.37 -22.53
C PRO A 793 7.24 0.27 -22.98
N ASN A 794 7.18 -0.13 -24.25
CA ASN A 794 8.03 -1.22 -24.77
C ASN A 794 9.50 -0.82 -25.01
N TRP A 795 9.81 0.47 -24.91
CA TRP A 795 11.14 1.02 -25.21
C TRP A 795 12.05 1.16 -23.97
N LEU A 796 11.54 0.90 -22.76
CA LEU A 796 12.36 0.97 -21.55
C LEU A 796 13.52 -0.04 -21.60
N PRO A 797 14.69 0.27 -21.04
CA PRO A 797 15.87 -0.61 -21.13
C PRO A 797 15.62 -2.05 -20.67
N GLN A 798 14.81 -2.27 -19.63
CA GLN A 798 14.49 -3.63 -19.17
C GLN A 798 13.50 -4.41 -20.06
N PHE A 799 12.79 -3.73 -20.98
CA PHE A 799 11.74 -4.32 -21.82
C PHE A 799 12.11 -4.35 -23.31
N LYS A 800 12.94 -3.42 -23.76
CA LYS A 800 13.36 -3.26 -25.15
C LYS A 800 14.12 -4.49 -25.60
N ASN A 801 13.56 -5.21 -26.58
CA ASN A 801 14.10 -6.48 -27.11
C ASN A 801 14.33 -7.58 -26.05
N ASN A 802 13.63 -7.51 -24.91
CA ASN A 802 13.79 -8.46 -23.80
C ASN A 802 12.46 -9.16 -23.49
N ALA A 803 12.13 -10.20 -24.26
CA ALA A 803 10.87 -10.94 -24.11
C ALA A 803 10.72 -11.60 -22.72
N ASN A 804 11.82 -12.00 -22.10
CA ASN A 804 11.81 -12.56 -20.75
C ASN A 804 11.51 -11.48 -19.69
N GLY A 805 12.15 -10.30 -19.80
CA GLY A 805 11.85 -9.16 -18.94
C GLY A 805 10.39 -8.70 -19.02
N GLN A 806 9.81 -8.75 -20.23
CA GLN A 806 8.37 -8.50 -20.47
C GLN A 806 7.50 -9.55 -19.78
N TYR A 807 7.78 -10.86 -19.98
CA TYR A 807 7.02 -11.93 -19.33
C TYR A 807 7.08 -11.85 -17.80
N GLN A 808 8.25 -11.57 -17.23
CA GLN A 808 8.39 -11.46 -15.78
C GLN A 808 7.65 -10.24 -15.21
N PHE A 809 7.63 -9.12 -15.93
CA PHE A 809 6.79 -7.97 -15.58
C PHE A 809 5.31 -8.37 -15.55
N GLU A 810 4.86 -9.09 -16.58
CA GLU A 810 3.47 -9.57 -16.67
C GLU A 810 3.12 -10.48 -15.48
N GLN A 811 4.02 -11.41 -15.11
CA GLN A 811 3.82 -12.29 -13.95
C GLN A 811 3.81 -11.52 -12.62
N LEU A 812 4.68 -10.53 -12.46
CA LEU A 812 4.71 -9.69 -11.27
C LEU A 812 3.39 -8.94 -11.11
N VAL A 813 2.93 -8.27 -12.16
CA VAL A 813 1.63 -7.56 -12.13
C VAL A 813 0.50 -8.53 -11.78
N ARG A 814 0.44 -9.71 -12.42
CA ARG A 814 -0.59 -10.72 -12.11
C ARG A 814 -0.54 -11.21 -10.66
N ARG A 815 0.66 -11.37 -10.10
CA ARG A 815 0.85 -11.78 -8.70
C ARG A 815 0.37 -10.73 -7.71
N GLU A 816 0.59 -9.45 -8.02
CA GLU A 816 0.19 -8.33 -7.14
C GLU A 816 -1.27 -7.89 -7.35
N THR A 817 -1.92 -8.31 -8.44
CA THR A 817 -3.34 -8.04 -8.69
C THR A 817 -4.24 -9.05 -7.95
N PRO A 818 -5.41 -8.63 -7.40
CA PRO A 818 -6.40 -9.56 -6.85
C PRO A 818 -6.78 -10.68 -7.82
N ALA A 819 -6.89 -11.91 -7.32
CA ALA A 819 -7.01 -13.12 -8.15
C ALA A 819 -8.23 -13.16 -9.09
N HIS A 820 -9.32 -12.47 -8.74
CA HIS A 820 -10.54 -12.40 -9.55
C HIS A 820 -10.47 -11.35 -10.67
N ILE A 821 -9.44 -10.48 -10.68
CA ILE A 821 -9.27 -9.42 -11.68
C ILE A 821 -8.41 -9.92 -12.83
N VAL A 822 -8.94 -9.78 -14.05
CA VAL A 822 -8.24 -10.14 -15.28
C VAL A 822 -7.39 -8.97 -15.76
N VAL A 823 -6.08 -9.24 -15.92
CA VAL A 823 -5.11 -8.25 -16.41
C VAL A 823 -4.85 -8.42 -17.90
N ARG A 824 -5.06 -7.34 -18.67
CA ARG A 824 -4.64 -7.21 -20.06
C ARG A 824 -3.36 -6.37 -20.14
N PHE A 825 -2.42 -6.79 -20.98
CA PHE A 825 -1.21 -6.01 -21.23
C PHE A 825 -1.28 -5.37 -22.59
N CYS A 826 -0.90 -4.10 -22.64
CA CYS A 826 -0.75 -3.37 -23.88
C CYS A 826 0.65 -2.78 -23.98
N TRP A 827 1.51 -3.45 -24.74
CA TRP A 827 2.88 -3.02 -25.00
C TRP A 827 2.90 -1.96 -26.11
N MET A 828 3.21 -0.72 -25.76
CA MET A 828 3.11 0.44 -26.65
C MET A 828 4.48 0.97 -27.05
N SER A 829 4.61 1.37 -28.31
CA SER A 829 5.69 2.23 -28.80
C SER A 829 5.56 3.67 -28.25
N PRO A 830 6.61 4.50 -28.32
CA PRO A 830 6.53 5.90 -27.89
C PRO A 830 5.37 6.68 -28.50
N LYS A 831 5.08 6.45 -29.79
CA LYS A 831 3.97 7.09 -30.50
C LYS A 831 2.60 6.67 -29.95
N GLU A 832 2.40 5.37 -29.77
CA GLU A 832 1.15 4.81 -29.24
C GLU A 832 0.91 5.26 -27.80
N MET A 833 1.96 5.26 -26.96
CA MET A 833 1.85 5.74 -25.57
C MET A 833 1.50 7.22 -25.52
N TYR A 834 2.10 8.08 -26.36
CA TYR A 834 1.74 9.50 -26.37
C TYR A 834 0.26 9.71 -26.72
N GLN A 835 -0.24 8.97 -27.71
CA GLN A 835 -1.65 9.02 -28.10
C GLN A 835 -2.55 8.54 -26.95
N PHE A 836 -2.18 7.43 -26.31
CA PHE A 836 -2.87 6.89 -25.14
C PHE A 836 -2.88 7.89 -23.99
N GLU A 837 -1.73 8.42 -23.57
CA GLU A 837 -1.60 9.39 -22.47
C GLU A 837 -2.42 10.64 -22.73
N THR A 838 -2.44 11.13 -23.97
CA THR A 838 -3.26 12.29 -24.37
C THR A 838 -4.76 12.02 -24.20
N ALA A 839 -5.23 10.84 -24.60
CA ALA A 839 -6.64 10.46 -24.45
C ALA A 839 -7.00 10.17 -22.98
N TYR A 840 -6.12 9.46 -22.28
CA TYR A 840 -6.29 9.04 -20.89
C TYR A 840 -6.32 10.25 -19.95
N LEU A 841 -5.42 11.23 -20.16
CA LEU A 841 -5.41 12.48 -19.40
C LEU A 841 -6.73 13.24 -19.57
N LYS A 842 -7.21 13.45 -20.81
CA LYS A 842 -8.48 14.15 -21.06
C LYS A 842 -9.66 13.47 -20.36
N TRP A 843 -9.75 12.15 -20.49
CA TRP A 843 -10.79 11.36 -19.83
C TRP A 843 -10.73 11.51 -18.30
N LEU A 844 -9.55 11.37 -17.69
CA LEU A 844 -9.37 11.48 -16.24
C LEU A 844 -9.77 12.87 -15.73
N TYR A 845 -9.32 13.94 -16.40
CA TYR A 845 -9.63 15.31 -15.99
C TYR A 845 -11.14 15.58 -16.04
N GLU A 846 -11.81 15.18 -17.12
CA GLU A 846 -13.25 15.36 -17.25
C GLU A 846 -14.00 14.52 -16.22
N ASN A 847 -13.61 13.25 -16.04
CA ASN A 847 -14.26 12.35 -15.09
C ASN A 847 -14.09 12.78 -13.63
N ALA A 848 -13.01 13.50 -13.30
CA ALA A 848 -12.75 14.01 -11.96
C ALA A 848 -13.59 15.23 -11.58
N LEU A 849 -14.18 15.93 -12.56
CA LEU A 849 -15.05 17.07 -12.28
C LEU A 849 -16.24 16.65 -11.42
N GLU A 850 -16.70 17.56 -10.54
CA GLU A 850 -17.89 17.35 -9.72
C GLU A 850 -19.13 17.11 -10.59
N LYS A 851 -19.23 17.86 -11.70
CA LYS A 851 -20.27 17.74 -12.72
C LYS A 851 -19.62 17.59 -14.10
N PRO A 852 -19.28 16.35 -14.52
CA PRO A 852 -18.72 16.12 -15.84
C PRO A 852 -19.76 16.41 -16.94
N ASN A 853 -19.29 16.85 -18.10
CA ASN A 853 -20.09 16.92 -19.31
C ASN A 853 -20.19 15.51 -19.92
N GLU A 854 -21.37 14.90 -19.82
CA GLU A 854 -21.61 13.52 -20.25
C GLU A 854 -21.17 13.25 -21.69
N ARG A 855 -21.45 14.19 -22.60
CA ARG A 855 -21.10 14.04 -24.02
C ARG A 855 -19.59 14.08 -24.26
N GLU A 856 -18.88 14.99 -23.60
CA GLU A 856 -17.41 15.08 -23.70
C GLU A 856 -16.76 13.86 -23.04
N LEU A 857 -17.31 13.40 -21.92
CA LEU A 857 -16.85 12.20 -21.24
C LEU A 857 -16.97 10.97 -22.14
N THR A 858 -18.10 10.76 -22.80
CA THR A 858 -18.30 9.67 -23.76
C THR A 858 -17.35 9.77 -24.94
N GLU A 859 -17.15 10.97 -25.51
CA GLU A 859 -16.17 11.17 -26.58
C GLU A 859 -14.75 10.79 -26.11
N HIS A 860 -14.36 11.17 -24.89
CA HIS A 860 -13.06 10.84 -24.32
C HIS A 860 -12.91 9.34 -24.05
N VAL A 861 -13.95 8.67 -23.54
CA VAL A 861 -14.00 7.21 -23.37
C VAL A 861 -13.83 6.52 -24.73
N ASN A 862 -14.58 6.92 -25.76
CA ASN A 862 -14.52 6.32 -27.08
C ASN A 862 -13.14 6.44 -27.73
N ASN A 863 -12.51 7.60 -27.58
CA ASN A 863 -11.14 7.83 -28.05
C ASN A 863 -10.14 6.91 -27.35
N LEU A 864 -10.23 6.77 -26.03
CA LEU A 864 -9.38 5.90 -25.23
C LEU A 864 -9.59 4.41 -25.60
N VAL A 865 -10.85 3.97 -25.67
CA VAL A 865 -11.24 2.61 -26.08
C VAL A 865 -10.69 2.28 -27.47
N THR A 866 -10.80 3.21 -28.42
CA THR A 866 -10.31 3.02 -29.79
C THR A 866 -8.80 2.77 -29.82
N ILE A 867 -8.02 3.52 -29.03
CA ILE A 867 -6.57 3.32 -28.91
C ILE A 867 -6.28 1.97 -28.25
N MET A 868 -6.99 1.63 -27.16
CA MET A 868 -6.81 0.35 -26.46
C MET A 868 -7.12 -0.87 -27.35
N LYS A 869 -8.09 -0.76 -28.26
CA LYS A 869 -8.43 -1.81 -29.24
C LYS A 869 -7.36 -2.05 -30.30
N GLN A 870 -6.56 -1.03 -30.63
CA GLN A 870 -5.45 -1.18 -31.58
C GLN A 870 -4.31 -2.01 -31.01
N CYS A 871 -4.28 -2.17 -29.68
CA CYS A 871 -3.26 -2.93 -29.02
C CYS A 871 -3.49 -4.44 -29.20
N ASN A 872 -2.49 -5.13 -29.74
CA ASN A 872 -2.53 -6.59 -29.87
C ASN A 872 -2.60 -7.22 -28.47
N PHE A 873 -3.78 -7.76 -28.17
CA PHE A 873 -4.02 -8.42 -26.91
C PHE A 873 -3.47 -9.84 -26.94
N SER A 874 -2.45 -10.11 -26.13
CA SER A 874 -2.11 -11.49 -25.80
C SER A 874 -2.76 -11.88 -24.48
N ILE A 875 -3.79 -12.72 -24.53
CA ILE A 875 -4.08 -13.63 -23.41
C ILE A 875 -2.95 -14.66 -23.43
N ARG A 876 -1.76 -14.29 -22.96
CA ARG A 876 -0.77 -15.32 -22.61
C ARG A 876 -1.41 -16.14 -21.50
N GLU A 877 -1.56 -17.43 -21.76
CA GLU A 877 -2.42 -18.36 -21.05
C GLU A 877 -2.42 -18.13 -19.54
N ILE A 878 -3.62 -18.06 -18.96
CA ILE A 878 -3.82 -18.22 -17.53
C ILE A 878 -3.33 -19.63 -17.19
N GLY A 879 -2.09 -19.74 -16.70
CA GLY A 879 -1.53 -21.00 -16.19
C GLY A 879 -0.50 -21.71 -17.06
N ASP A 880 0.36 -20.99 -17.79
CA ASP A 880 1.58 -21.58 -18.38
C ASP A 880 2.85 -21.18 -17.59
N PRO A 881 3.34 -22.05 -16.68
CA PRO A 881 4.61 -21.85 -16.01
C PRO A 881 5.72 -22.40 -16.90
N CYS A 882 6.36 -21.53 -17.67
CA CYS A 882 7.66 -21.78 -18.33
C CYS A 882 7.78 -23.05 -19.19
N LEU A 883 7.98 -22.91 -20.52
CA LEU A 883 9.05 -23.54 -21.32
C LEU A 883 8.77 -23.37 -22.83
N HIS A 884 9.28 -22.28 -23.41
CA HIS A 884 9.64 -22.27 -24.83
C HIS A 884 11.12 -22.65 -24.97
N THR A 885 11.42 -23.93 -24.68
CA THR A 885 12.61 -24.58 -25.22
C THR A 885 12.19 -25.95 -25.71
N GLY A 886 12.27 -26.16 -27.02
CA GLY A 886 11.96 -27.45 -27.64
C GLY A 886 12.89 -28.54 -27.11
N THR A 887 12.43 -29.31 -26.12
CA THR A 887 12.93 -30.64 -25.78
C THR A 887 11.90 -31.30 -24.85
N PRO A 888 11.47 -32.54 -25.12
CA PRO A 888 10.49 -33.21 -24.28
C PRO A 888 11.18 -33.69 -22.99
N VAL A 889 10.86 -33.05 -21.87
CA VAL A 889 11.28 -33.51 -20.54
C VAL A 889 10.33 -34.62 -20.10
N LYS A 890 10.90 -35.78 -19.79
CA LYS A 890 10.21 -36.95 -19.25
C LYS A 890 9.58 -36.65 -17.88
N GLU A 891 8.40 -37.24 -17.68
CA GLU A 891 7.63 -37.29 -16.43
C GLU A 891 8.50 -37.49 -15.19
N ILE A 892 8.36 -36.58 -14.22
CA ILE A 892 8.70 -36.79 -12.82
C ILE A 892 7.41 -36.57 -12.04
N GLY A 893 7.01 -37.58 -11.26
CA GLY A 893 5.71 -37.68 -10.63
C GLY A 893 5.40 -36.56 -9.63
N MET A 894 4.17 -36.07 -9.70
CA MET A 894 3.51 -35.26 -8.69
C MET A 894 3.00 -36.17 -7.57
N ASP A 895 3.55 -36.02 -6.37
CA ASP A 895 2.81 -36.24 -5.12
C ASP A 895 2.93 -34.96 -4.29
N ASP A 896 1.79 -34.54 -3.74
CA ASP A 896 1.58 -33.57 -2.66
C ASP A 896 1.99 -32.10 -2.87
N VAL A 897 1.09 -31.30 -3.45
CA VAL A 897 0.74 -29.98 -2.89
C VAL A 897 -0.75 -29.68 -3.19
N LYS A 898 -1.61 -29.84 -2.17
CA LYS A 898 -2.96 -29.25 -2.14
C LYS A 898 -2.85 -27.82 -1.62
N TYR A 899 -3.36 -26.83 -2.36
CA TYR A 899 -3.81 -25.58 -1.76
C TYR A 899 -5.25 -25.28 -2.21
N LYS A 900 -6.05 -24.93 -1.20
CA LYS A 900 -7.42 -24.45 -1.25
C LYS A 900 -7.48 -23.02 -1.77
#